data_AF-A0A7L0YX64-F1
#
_entry.id   AF-A0A7L0YX64-F1
#
_cell.length_a   1.000
_cell.length_b   1.000
_cell.length_c   1.000
_cell.angle_alpha   90.00
_cell.angle_beta   90.00
_cell.angle_gamma   90.00
#
_symmetry.space_group_name_H-M   'P 1'
#
loop_
_entity.id
_entity.type
_entity.pdbx_description
1 polymer ?
#
loop_
_entity_poly.entity_id
_entity_poly.type
_entity_poly.pdbx_seq_one_letter_code
_entity_poly.pdbx_strand_id
1 'polypeptide(L)'
;MRGLILALVLTLVGSQHLNYQPDFSENKVYTFDYETTLLSGLPEKGLARAGIRIKSKVEISGIGPKLCLIRVHSIEAAEYNGVWPTSSFSRSLKLTQVLTGQLSSPIKFEYSNGHVGNIMAPDSVSDDGLNIYRGILNVLELSIKKMQNSYSLQEAGIGGICNTTYAIQENKRANLVYVTKSKDLDSCEEKVQIVTGSAYTHPCKTCQQRNKNSRATATYNYKIKYTRSETVITQADVEEIHQFAPFNEITGGNALVEARQKLALTDVQKQRAEVPPKEYQNRGSLRYQFGSELLQLPVHLFKIKDVESQIEESLQELVEATSDQLPSDAPAKALKLLHLFRAANEENYESVWKRFSNRPAYRRHILDIIPAVASHRALRFLRHKMERQELTSWEVTQTVLVALHSCTPTQDVMEEATLIVKKHCPRSSSVLGKVCHLSYASLCHKQCSSSDSCSECLQLLHGFAGEALSKSSAEEISLALKALGNVGHPASIKHIKKFLLGYAAGASDLPLRVHVTAVMALKNIGLKDPKMVQAITLEIFLNQKIHPRIRMLAAAVLLETKPGLPIVVSLADAVQKEPSMQVASFIYSHLRALGRSTAPDLQVMASACRMAVRALSPKFDRSGYQFSKVFRFSIFKEFLMSGLAAKYLVLNNAGSLIPAMAISQLRTHFLGRVADPLEVGITAEGLQEMFAKGYAPDRDWETDYDFKKILKTLSDWKAFSSDKPFASGYLKMFGQELFFGGLDKNAIQNALQAWYGSDEKIPSLRRIISSLQSGVGRQWTKALLSSEIRRIVPTCTGFPTETSFYYSSITKVAGNVQAQITPSPKSDFRLTELLNANIRLRSKMSLSMAKEMTFVMGINTHTVQAGLEARTKMNAHVPVNVVATIQMREKNIKIEIPPCKDETNVITIRSKTFAVTRNIGDLAASKMTPVLLPEAVPDIMKMSFNSDSASGETDNIGGRQFAEDASSGNPFSFGHSSSQKEPFVQSVCFNASTFGVQVCIEKKSVHAAFIKNLPLYYLVGEHALRMSFKPVYAEAPIEKIQVTIQAGDQAPTKMVRLVTFEDPEAQESSRKEAIKKVKKILADTDDQGERKYRSSSCSASSASGSAESTTSSPSSSNSDDRASQGGTQINLKKSKARGKKFYPFGNSGSSSSKSSS
;
A
#
# COMPACT_ATOMS: atom_id res chain seq x y z
N MET A 1 43.97 -15.98 -67.35
CA MET A 1 43.96 -15.23 -66.08
C MET A 1 43.24 -13.87 -66.16
N ARG A 2 43.52 -12.97 -67.13
CA ARG A 2 42.84 -11.66 -67.21
C ARG A 2 41.31 -11.72 -67.40
N GLY A 3 40.78 -12.67 -68.17
CA GLY A 3 39.33 -12.86 -68.32
C GLY A 3 38.62 -13.40 -67.07
N LEU A 4 39.32 -14.20 -66.26
CA LEU A 4 38.81 -14.72 -64.98
C LEU A 4 38.79 -13.62 -63.91
N ILE A 5 39.79 -12.73 -63.92
CA ILE A 5 39.82 -11.54 -63.06
C ILE A 5 38.72 -10.55 -63.47
N LEU A 6 38.49 -10.34 -64.78
CA LEU A 6 37.41 -9.45 -65.24
C LEU A 6 36.03 -10.02 -64.88
N ALA A 7 35.83 -11.34 -65.01
CA ALA A 7 34.60 -12.00 -64.58
C ALA A 7 34.42 -11.94 -63.05
N LEU A 8 35.47 -12.15 -62.26
CA LEU A 8 35.42 -12.01 -60.79
C LEU A 8 35.14 -10.58 -60.35
N VAL A 9 35.73 -9.58 -61.03
CA VAL A 9 35.46 -8.15 -60.77
C VAL A 9 34.05 -7.78 -61.22
N LEU A 10 33.54 -8.28 -62.35
CA LEU A 10 32.17 -8.07 -62.78
C LEU A 10 31.15 -8.78 -61.88
N THR A 11 31.47 -9.94 -61.31
CA THR A 11 30.63 -10.59 -60.28
C THR A 11 30.73 -9.90 -58.92
N LEU A 12 31.89 -9.32 -58.54
CA LEU A 12 32.03 -8.52 -57.32
C LEU A 12 31.32 -7.16 -57.43
N VAL A 13 31.39 -6.51 -58.60
CA VAL A 13 30.69 -5.25 -58.90
C VAL A 13 29.18 -5.50 -59.06
N GLY A 14 28.78 -6.66 -59.58
CA GLY A 14 27.39 -7.13 -59.60
C GLY A 14 26.82 -7.51 -58.22
N SER A 15 27.67 -7.55 -57.18
CA SER A 15 27.31 -7.83 -55.79
C SER A 15 27.39 -6.58 -54.90
N GLN A 16 27.15 -5.37 -55.44
CA GLN A 16 26.88 -4.21 -54.59
C GLN A 16 25.52 -4.42 -53.91
N HIS A 17 25.58 -5.03 -52.72
CA HIS A 17 24.43 -5.23 -51.86
C HIS A 17 23.77 -3.89 -51.51
N LEU A 18 22.49 -3.77 -51.83
CA LEU A 18 21.68 -2.58 -51.55
C LEU A 18 21.66 -2.32 -50.03
N ASN A 19 22.00 -1.09 -49.64
CA ASN A 19 21.94 -0.67 -48.25
C ASN A 19 20.51 -0.25 -47.90
N TYR A 20 19.80 -1.06 -47.11
CA TYR A 20 18.43 -0.74 -46.66
C TYR A 20 18.38 0.22 -45.46
N GLN A 21 19.53 0.68 -44.96
CA GLN A 21 19.57 1.68 -43.89
C GLN A 21 19.22 3.06 -44.45
N PRO A 22 18.20 3.75 -43.91
CA PRO A 22 17.81 5.06 -44.39
C PRO A 22 18.82 6.14 -43.98
N ASP A 23 19.03 7.12 -44.85
CA ASP A 23 19.94 8.25 -44.63
C ASP A 23 19.40 9.55 -45.26
N PHE A 24 19.91 10.70 -44.82
CA PHE A 24 19.48 12.02 -45.31
C PHE A 24 20.63 12.78 -45.98
N SER A 25 20.52 12.98 -47.30
CA SER A 25 21.54 13.70 -48.08
C SER A 25 21.68 15.21 -47.77
N GLU A 26 22.89 15.75 -47.89
CA GLU A 26 23.29 17.12 -47.50
C GLU A 26 22.67 18.29 -48.31
N ASN A 27 21.96 18.00 -49.40
CA ASN A 27 21.34 18.99 -50.29
C ASN A 27 19.85 18.71 -50.54
N LYS A 28 19.20 18.04 -49.59
CA LYS A 28 17.79 17.72 -49.67
C LYS A 28 17.07 18.04 -48.37
N VAL A 29 15.83 18.51 -48.51
CA VAL A 29 14.88 18.67 -47.42
C VAL A 29 13.77 17.64 -47.65
N TYR A 30 13.56 16.79 -46.66
CA TYR A 30 12.53 15.75 -46.65
C TYR A 30 11.40 16.23 -45.76
N THR A 31 10.23 16.44 -46.34
CA THR A 31 9.05 16.92 -45.62
C THR A 31 8.10 15.77 -45.37
N PHE A 32 7.72 15.58 -44.10
CA PHE A 32 6.82 14.55 -43.64
C PHE A 32 5.56 15.13 -43.02
N ASP A 33 4.43 14.48 -43.28
CA ASP A 33 3.26 14.56 -42.41
C ASP A 33 3.47 13.71 -41.18
N TYR A 34 3.33 14.33 -40.00
CA TYR A 34 3.46 13.67 -38.72
C TYR A 34 2.17 13.81 -37.91
N GLU A 35 1.64 12.69 -37.45
CA GLU A 35 0.48 12.64 -36.57
C GLU A 35 0.81 11.79 -35.34
N THR A 36 0.51 12.30 -34.16
CA THR A 36 0.63 11.60 -32.88
C THR A 36 -0.71 11.57 -32.18
N THR A 37 -1.10 10.42 -31.63
CA THR A 37 -2.28 10.28 -30.78
C THR A 37 -1.91 9.57 -29.49
N LEU A 38 -2.30 10.13 -28.35
CA LEU A 38 -2.20 9.49 -27.04
C LEU A 38 -3.60 9.39 -26.44
N LEU A 39 -3.99 8.21 -25.99
CA LEU A 39 -5.32 7.93 -25.47
C LEU A 39 -5.23 7.03 -24.24
N SER A 40 -5.91 7.39 -23.16
CA SER A 40 -5.92 6.65 -21.90
C SER A 40 -7.35 6.34 -21.45
N GLY A 41 -7.55 5.15 -20.90
CA GLY A 41 -8.81 4.70 -20.32
C GLY A 41 -8.95 3.18 -20.34
N LEU A 42 -10.20 2.70 -20.23
CA LEU A 42 -10.51 1.27 -20.34
C LEU A 42 -10.67 0.85 -21.81
N PRO A 43 -10.29 -0.39 -22.18
CA PRO A 43 -10.31 -0.87 -23.57
C PRO A 43 -11.68 -0.82 -24.25
N GLU A 44 -12.77 -0.84 -23.49
CA GLU A 44 -14.12 -1.12 -23.99
C GLU A 44 -14.74 0.08 -24.70
N LYS A 45 -15.55 -0.24 -25.71
CA LYS A 45 -16.42 0.73 -26.37
C LYS A 45 -17.54 1.16 -25.40
N GLY A 46 -18.00 2.40 -25.53
CA GLY A 46 -19.09 2.93 -24.69
C GLY A 46 -18.63 3.53 -23.36
N LEU A 47 -17.33 3.46 -23.04
CA LEU A 47 -16.73 4.10 -21.88
C LEU A 47 -16.02 5.39 -22.27
N ALA A 48 -16.03 6.39 -21.38
CA ALA A 48 -15.30 7.62 -21.63
C ALA A 48 -13.78 7.41 -21.51
N ARG A 49 -13.03 7.98 -22.46
CA ARG A 49 -11.58 8.04 -22.49
C ARG A 49 -11.09 9.48 -22.60
N ALA A 50 -9.82 9.70 -22.30
CA ALA A 50 -9.19 11.00 -22.42
C ALA A 50 -7.85 10.90 -23.14
N GLY A 51 -7.50 11.92 -23.93
CA GLY A 51 -6.31 11.90 -24.76
C GLY A 51 -6.03 13.19 -25.51
N ILE A 52 -4.95 13.19 -26.28
CA ILE A 52 -4.56 14.28 -27.17
C ILE A 52 -4.15 13.74 -28.54
N ARG A 53 -4.32 14.58 -29.57
CA ARG A 53 -3.82 14.35 -30.91
C ARG A 53 -3.06 15.59 -31.38
N ILE A 54 -1.88 15.38 -31.96
CA ILE A 54 -1.03 16.44 -32.49
C ILE A 54 -0.74 16.10 -33.94
N LYS A 55 -1.00 17.04 -34.85
CA LYS A 55 -0.60 16.97 -36.26
C LYS A 55 0.43 18.06 -36.53
N SER A 56 1.44 17.76 -37.35
CA SER A 56 2.47 18.73 -37.73
C SER A 56 3.14 18.32 -39.03
N LYS A 57 3.88 19.27 -39.62
CA LYS A 57 4.87 18.99 -40.66
C LYS A 57 6.25 18.88 -40.02
N VAL A 58 7.01 17.87 -40.41
CA VAL A 58 8.38 17.64 -39.95
C VAL A 58 9.30 17.70 -41.17
N GLU A 59 10.25 18.62 -41.15
CA GLU A 59 11.28 18.73 -42.18
C GLU A 59 12.62 18.24 -41.62
N ILE A 60 13.28 17.34 -42.34
CA ILE A 60 14.61 16.84 -42.00
C ILE A 60 15.55 17.13 -43.17
N SER A 61 16.75 17.62 -42.88
CA SER A 61 17.76 17.91 -43.89
C SER A 61 19.15 17.51 -43.42
N GLY A 62 19.92 16.86 -44.28
CA GLY A 62 21.35 16.65 -44.04
C GLY A 62 22.09 17.99 -44.13
N ILE A 63 22.95 18.29 -43.16
CA ILE A 63 23.78 19.51 -43.12
C ILE A 63 25.28 19.22 -42.99
N GLY A 64 25.64 17.93 -42.94
CA GLY A 64 27.01 17.43 -42.94
C GLY A 64 27.02 15.90 -42.90
N PRO A 65 28.21 15.24 -42.88
CA PRO A 65 28.33 13.81 -43.19
C PRO A 65 27.56 12.86 -42.28
N LYS A 66 27.27 13.29 -41.05
CA LYS A 66 26.44 12.57 -40.07
C LYS A 66 25.50 13.51 -39.34
N LEU A 67 25.33 14.73 -39.81
CA LEU A 67 24.65 15.79 -39.06
C LEU A 67 23.40 16.21 -39.80
N CYS A 68 22.26 16.15 -39.12
CA CYS A 68 20.97 16.54 -39.64
C CYS A 68 20.38 17.71 -38.86
N LEU A 69 19.52 18.48 -39.52
CA LEU A 69 18.67 19.50 -38.93
C LEU A 69 17.23 19.04 -39.02
N ILE A 70 16.45 19.19 -37.95
CA ILE A 70 15.01 18.93 -37.92
C ILE A 70 14.24 20.21 -37.57
N ARG A 71 13.14 20.45 -38.29
CA ARG A 71 12.17 21.53 -38.05
C ARG A 71 10.78 20.94 -37.92
N VAL A 72 10.02 21.42 -36.94
CA VAL A 72 8.61 21.07 -36.77
C VAL A 72 7.78 22.34 -36.87
N HIS A 73 6.78 22.35 -37.75
CA HIS A 73 5.91 23.50 -37.95
C HIS A 73 4.49 23.06 -38.33
N SER A 74 3.61 24.04 -38.55
CA SER A 74 2.19 23.80 -38.88
C SER A 74 1.50 22.88 -37.85
N ILE A 75 1.78 23.11 -36.57
CA ILE A 75 1.30 22.28 -35.47
C ILE A 75 -0.20 22.52 -35.27
N GLU A 76 -0.96 21.46 -35.08
CA GLU A 76 -2.37 21.48 -34.69
C GLU A 76 -2.60 20.47 -33.57
N ALA A 77 -3.08 20.95 -32.43
CA ALA A 77 -3.42 20.12 -31.28
C ALA A 77 -4.94 19.98 -31.13
N ALA A 78 -5.39 18.78 -30.78
CA ALA A 78 -6.77 18.46 -30.46
C ALA A 78 -6.85 17.59 -29.20
N GLU A 79 -7.90 17.77 -28.42
CA GLU A 79 -8.16 17.04 -27.18
C GLU A 79 -9.30 16.04 -27.38
N TYR A 80 -9.19 14.88 -26.75
CA TYR A 80 -10.24 13.87 -26.68
C TYR A 80 -10.74 13.75 -25.26
N ASN A 81 -12.04 13.92 -25.04
CA ASN A 81 -12.67 13.67 -23.75
C ASN A 81 -14.14 13.31 -23.99
N GLY A 82 -14.46 12.02 -23.93
CA GLY A 82 -15.78 11.52 -24.29
C GLY A 82 -15.81 10.01 -24.52
N VAL A 83 -16.95 9.51 -24.96
CA VAL A 83 -17.20 8.07 -25.16
C VAL A 83 -16.43 7.54 -26.35
N TRP A 84 -15.60 6.52 -26.12
CA TRP A 84 -14.83 5.88 -27.17
C TRP A 84 -15.64 4.80 -27.91
N PRO A 85 -15.58 4.71 -29.26
CA PRO A 85 -14.89 5.62 -30.20
C PRO A 85 -15.80 6.71 -30.80
N THR A 86 -17.01 6.93 -30.26
CA THR A 86 -18.05 7.76 -30.90
C THR A 86 -17.81 9.26 -30.81
N SER A 87 -17.22 9.74 -29.70
CA SER A 87 -16.85 11.15 -29.57
C SER A 87 -15.69 11.52 -30.51
N SER A 88 -15.62 12.77 -30.94
CA SER A 88 -14.57 13.29 -31.81
C SER A 88 -13.50 14.08 -31.05
N PHE A 89 -12.28 14.14 -31.61
CA PHE A 89 -11.25 15.07 -31.13
C PHE A 89 -11.66 16.53 -31.39
N SER A 90 -11.66 17.35 -30.34
CA SER A 90 -11.94 18.79 -30.43
C SER A 90 -10.64 19.58 -30.57
N ARG A 91 -10.52 20.41 -31.61
CA ARG A 91 -9.35 21.28 -31.82
C ARG A 91 -9.14 22.23 -30.63
N SER A 92 -7.88 22.40 -30.21
CA SER A 92 -7.50 23.25 -29.07
C SER A 92 -6.48 24.30 -29.51
N LEU A 93 -6.96 25.52 -29.76
CA LEU A 93 -6.12 26.62 -30.25
C LEU A 93 -5.05 27.03 -29.23
N LYS A 94 -5.41 27.10 -27.95
CA LYS A 94 -4.47 27.49 -26.89
C LYS A 94 -3.39 26.43 -26.67
N LEU A 95 -3.74 25.15 -26.69
CA LEU A 95 -2.74 24.06 -26.63
C LEU A 95 -1.84 24.07 -27.87
N THR A 96 -2.41 24.35 -29.06
CA THR A 96 -1.65 24.51 -30.31
C THR A 96 -0.61 25.62 -30.19
N GLN A 97 -0.97 26.78 -29.62
CA GLN A 97 -0.04 27.89 -29.40
C GLN A 97 1.08 27.51 -28.44
N VAL A 98 0.76 26.83 -27.33
CA VAL A 98 1.75 26.37 -26.34
C VAL A 98 2.76 25.40 -26.98
N LEU A 99 2.27 24.40 -27.72
CA LEU A 99 3.14 23.41 -28.39
C LEU A 99 3.95 24.05 -29.54
N THR A 100 3.37 24.99 -30.29
CA THR A 100 4.10 25.77 -31.29
C THR A 100 5.26 26.53 -30.65
N GLY A 101 5.04 27.17 -29.49
CA GLY A 101 6.10 27.83 -28.75
C GLY A 101 7.26 26.88 -28.39
N GLN A 102 6.95 25.66 -27.94
CA GLN A 102 7.95 24.67 -27.54
C GLN A 102 8.73 24.03 -28.70
N LEU A 103 8.09 23.87 -29.86
CA LEU A 103 8.63 23.11 -30.99
C LEU A 103 9.10 24.00 -32.16
N SER A 104 8.88 25.31 -32.10
CA SER A 104 9.26 26.27 -33.15
C SER A 104 10.76 26.34 -33.47
N SER A 105 11.62 26.08 -32.48
CA SER A 105 13.07 26.16 -32.66
C SER A 105 13.61 24.86 -33.26
N PRO A 106 14.36 24.91 -34.37
CA PRO A 106 15.00 23.73 -34.93
C PRO A 106 16.09 23.19 -34.01
N ILE A 107 16.35 21.89 -34.12
CA ILE A 107 17.45 21.22 -33.42
C ILE A 107 18.32 20.44 -34.42
N LYS A 108 19.55 20.15 -34.01
CA LYS A 108 20.47 19.30 -34.75
C LYS A 108 20.55 17.93 -34.11
N PHE A 109 20.80 16.91 -34.90
CA PHE A 109 21.05 15.57 -34.38
C PHE A 109 22.03 14.82 -35.28
N GLU A 110 22.79 13.93 -34.67
CA GLU A 110 23.63 13.00 -35.40
C GLU A 110 22.77 11.86 -35.96
N TYR A 111 22.98 11.52 -37.22
CA TYR A 111 22.30 10.41 -37.87
C TYR A 111 23.25 9.72 -38.84
N SER A 112 23.36 8.40 -38.70
CA SER A 112 24.15 7.59 -39.63
C SER A 112 23.67 6.16 -39.62
N ASN A 113 23.49 5.57 -40.81
CA ASN A 113 23.17 4.14 -40.96
C ASN A 113 21.91 3.71 -40.18
N GLY A 114 20.88 4.55 -40.12
CA GLY A 114 19.67 4.26 -39.35
C GLY A 114 19.77 4.53 -37.85
N HIS A 115 20.89 5.03 -37.34
CA HIS A 115 21.08 5.29 -35.90
C HIS A 115 21.11 6.79 -35.60
N VAL A 116 20.40 7.19 -34.54
CA VAL A 116 20.39 8.54 -34.00
C VAL A 116 21.42 8.64 -32.86
N GLY A 117 22.36 9.56 -33.01
CA GLY A 117 23.42 9.83 -32.04
C GLY A 117 23.07 10.96 -31.08
N ASN A 118 24.01 11.88 -30.89
CA ASN A 118 23.81 13.05 -30.02
C ASN A 118 22.79 14.03 -30.61
N ILE A 119 21.99 14.60 -29.72
CA ILE A 119 20.99 15.63 -30.02
C ILE A 119 21.51 16.96 -29.49
N MET A 120 21.45 17.99 -30.31
CA MET A 120 21.94 19.32 -30.00
C MET A 120 20.84 20.37 -30.18
N ALA A 121 20.59 21.17 -29.16
CA ALA A 121 19.50 22.14 -29.14
C ALA A 121 19.95 23.48 -28.51
N PRO A 122 19.34 24.62 -28.90
CA PRO A 122 19.53 25.88 -28.20
C PRO A 122 18.94 25.83 -26.78
N ASP A 123 19.45 26.66 -25.87
CA ASP A 123 19.00 26.75 -24.47
C ASP A 123 17.54 27.16 -24.31
N SER A 124 16.98 27.84 -25.32
CA SER A 124 15.56 28.19 -25.36
C SER A 124 14.64 26.97 -25.45
N VAL A 125 15.15 25.79 -25.82
CA VAL A 125 14.37 24.56 -25.93
C VAL A 125 14.36 23.83 -24.58
N SER A 126 13.18 23.80 -23.95
CA SER A 126 12.94 23.05 -22.71
C SER A 126 13.11 21.53 -22.91
N ASP A 127 13.47 20.80 -21.85
CA ASP A 127 13.55 19.33 -21.89
C ASP A 127 12.23 18.66 -22.32
N ASP A 128 11.08 19.18 -21.89
CA ASP A 128 9.75 18.70 -22.31
C ASP A 128 9.60 18.74 -23.84
N GLY A 129 9.94 19.88 -24.45
CA GLY A 129 9.93 20.04 -25.92
C GLY A 129 10.96 19.15 -26.61
N LEU A 130 12.15 19.03 -26.03
CA LEU A 130 13.21 18.17 -26.56
C LEU A 130 12.85 16.69 -26.49
N ASN A 131 12.08 16.25 -25.49
CA ASN A 131 11.57 14.89 -25.39
C ASN A 131 10.55 14.57 -26.50
N ILE A 132 9.72 15.53 -26.92
CA ILE A 132 8.85 15.37 -28.10
C ILE A 132 9.69 15.18 -29.36
N TYR A 133 10.77 15.96 -29.52
CA TYR A 133 11.74 15.74 -30.59
C TYR A 133 12.38 14.35 -30.52
N ARG A 134 12.80 13.88 -29.34
CA ARG A 134 13.27 12.49 -29.14
C ARG A 134 12.22 11.47 -29.58
N GLY A 135 10.94 11.71 -29.31
CA GLY A 135 9.84 10.86 -29.76
C GLY A 135 9.73 10.76 -31.29
N ILE A 136 9.86 11.89 -31.99
CA ILE A 136 9.90 11.93 -33.46
C ILE A 136 11.14 11.18 -33.98
N LEU A 137 12.32 11.49 -33.44
CA LEU A 137 13.59 10.89 -33.85
C LEU A 137 13.67 9.38 -33.53
N ASN A 138 12.99 8.92 -32.48
CA ASN A 138 12.92 7.50 -32.12
C ASN A 138 12.23 6.64 -33.19
N VAL A 139 11.42 7.24 -34.07
CA VAL A 139 10.87 6.55 -35.25
C VAL A 139 11.99 6.22 -36.26
N LEU A 140 13.05 7.02 -36.33
CA LEU A 140 14.15 6.88 -37.29
C LEU A 140 15.21 5.84 -36.85
N GLU A 141 15.21 5.43 -35.58
CA GLU A 141 16.14 4.45 -35.04
C GLU A 141 15.87 3.04 -35.62
N LEU A 142 16.78 2.52 -36.44
CA LEU A 142 16.63 1.30 -37.23
C LEU A 142 17.94 0.51 -37.35
N SER A 143 18.04 -0.59 -36.60
CA SER A 143 19.17 -1.53 -36.68
C SER A 143 18.99 -2.62 -37.74
N ILE A 144 18.88 -2.26 -39.03
CA ILE A 144 18.63 -3.23 -40.12
C ILE A 144 19.88 -4.08 -40.44
N LYS A 145 19.76 -5.42 -40.36
CA LYS A 145 20.81 -6.39 -40.74
C LYS A 145 20.64 -6.89 -42.16
N LYS A 146 21.75 -7.05 -42.89
CA LYS A 146 21.78 -7.34 -44.34
C LYS A 146 21.38 -8.76 -44.75
N MET A 147 21.55 -9.78 -43.89
CA MET A 147 21.39 -11.20 -44.26
C MET A 147 20.31 -11.96 -43.47
N GLN A 148 19.52 -11.26 -42.66
CA GLN A 148 18.55 -11.89 -41.76
C GLN A 148 17.18 -11.24 -41.94
N ASN A 149 16.20 -12.03 -42.40
CA ASN A 149 14.82 -11.55 -42.54
C ASN A 149 14.10 -11.49 -41.19
N SER A 150 14.59 -12.18 -40.16
CA SER A 150 14.12 -12.02 -38.79
C SER A 150 15.24 -12.25 -37.79
N TYR A 151 15.30 -11.41 -36.77
CA TYR A 151 16.30 -11.45 -35.70
C TYR A 151 15.86 -10.61 -34.51
N SER A 152 16.47 -10.87 -33.34
CA SER A 152 16.31 -10.05 -32.15
C SER A 152 17.67 -9.47 -31.72
N LEU A 153 17.65 -8.29 -31.13
CA LEU A 153 18.82 -7.63 -30.52
C LEU A 153 18.38 -6.71 -29.38
N GLN A 154 19.35 -6.27 -28.59
CA GLN A 154 19.17 -5.14 -27.68
C GLN A 154 19.34 -3.85 -28.45
N GLU A 155 18.31 -3.00 -28.45
CA GLU A 155 18.33 -1.74 -29.17
C GLU A 155 18.02 -0.57 -28.25
N ALA A 156 18.87 0.45 -28.31
CA ALA A 156 18.63 1.72 -27.65
C ALA A 156 17.39 2.42 -28.22
N GLY A 157 16.82 3.33 -27.43
CA GLY A 157 15.70 4.15 -27.82
C GLY A 157 15.26 5.04 -26.67
N ILE A 158 14.10 5.68 -26.83
CA ILE A 158 13.60 6.65 -25.86
C ILE A 158 13.37 6.05 -24.45
N GLY A 159 12.93 4.79 -24.39
CA GLY A 159 12.70 4.04 -23.15
C GLY A 159 13.92 3.35 -22.53
N GLY A 160 15.10 3.48 -23.16
CA GLY A 160 16.34 2.80 -22.78
C GLY A 160 16.76 1.72 -23.77
N ILE A 161 17.43 0.67 -23.30
CA ILE A 161 17.98 -0.42 -24.11
C ILE A 161 17.11 -1.66 -23.88
N CYS A 162 16.31 -2.02 -24.89
CA CYS A 162 15.28 -3.06 -24.77
C CYS A 162 15.38 -4.11 -25.88
N ASN A 163 14.91 -5.32 -25.56
CA ASN A 163 14.87 -6.42 -26.50
C ASN A 163 13.91 -6.09 -27.66
N THR A 164 14.45 -6.09 -28.87
CA THR A 164 13.78 -5.64 -30.08
C THR A 164 13.89 -6.72 -31.14
N THR A 165 12.75 -7.11 -31.70
CA THR A 165 12.66 -8.12 -32.76
C THR A 165 12.28 -7.47 -34.08
N TYR A 166 13.00 -7.84 -35.14
CA TYR A 166 12.78 -7.39 -36.50
C TYR A 166 12.22 -8.51 -37.36
N ALA A 167 11.33 -8.13 -38.29
CA ALA A 167 10.86 -8.95 -39.40
C ALA A 167 10.88 -8.09 -40.67
N ILE A 168 11.57 -8.57 -41.71
CA ILE A 168 11.84 -7.83 -42.94
C ILE A 168 11.25 -8.61 -44.12
N GLN A 169 10.46 -7.92 -44.95
CA GLN A 169 9.86 -8.47 -46.16
C GLN A 169 10.19 -7.55 -47.35
N GLU A 170 10.83 -8.09 -48.37
CA GLU A 170 11.25 -7.32 -49.54
C GLU A 170 10.30 -7.53 -50.73
N ASN A 171 9.83 -6.42 -51.32
CA ASN A 171 9.15 -6.39 -52.60
C ASN A 171 10.07 -5.80 -53.66
N LYS A 172 10.85 -6.68 -54.31
CA LYS A 172 11.82 -6.33 -55.34
C LYS A 172 11.22 -5.63 -56.55
N ARG A 173 9.95 -5.94 -56.91
CA ARG A 173 9.29 -5.34 -58.09
C ARG A 173 9.01 -3.85 -57.88
N ALA A 174 8.69 -3.46 -56.65
CA ALA A 174 8.36 -2.09 -56.30
C ALA A 174 9.55 -1.30 -55.69
N ASN A 175 10.71 -1.94 -55.54
CA ASN A 175 11.85 -1.44 -54.77
C ASN A 175 11.44 -0.97 -53.35
N LEU A 176 10.62 -1.79 -52.69
CA LEU A 176 10.09 -1.53 -51.35
C LEU A 176 10.52 -2.62 -50.38
N VAL A 177 10.84 -2.22 -49.15
CA VAL A 177 11.03 -3.11 -48.00
C VAL A 177 10.01 -2.75 -46.94
N TYR A 178 9.29 -3.76 -46.47
CA TYR A 178 8.44 -3.68 -45.29
C TYR A 178 9.24 -4.16 -44.09
N VAL A 179 9.36 -3.32 -43.06
CA VAL A 179 10.04 -3.67 -41.82
C VAL A 179 9.04 -3.60 -40.69
N THR A 180 8.88 -4.69 -39.94
CA THR A 180 8.16 -4.71 -38.68
C THR A 180 9.18 -4.84 -37.56
N LYS A 181 9.13 -3.91 -36.61
CA LYS A 181 10.01 -3.85 -35.44
C LYS A 181 9.12 -3.90 -34.20
N SER A 182 9.34 -4.87 -33.33
CA SER A 182 8.59 -5.07 -32.09
C SER A 182 9.54 -4.95 -30.90
N LYS A 183 9.29 -3.99 -30.00
CA LYS A 183 10.02 -3.81 -28.74
C LYS A 183 9.23 -4.40 -27.57
N ASP A 184 9.90 -5.23 -26.79
CA ASP A 184 9.43 -5.65 -25.47
C ASP A 184 9.93 -4.64 -24.43
N LEU A 185 9.04 -3.78 -23.93
CA LEU A 185 9.37 -2.73 -22.97
C LEU A 185 9.42 -3.26 -21.52
N ASP A 186 9.10 -4.54 -21.29
CA ASP A 186 9.28 -5.23 -20.02
C ASP A 186 10.64 -5.91 -19.91
N SER A 187 11.26 -6.25 -21.04
CA SER A 187 12.58 -6.86 -21.14
C SER A 187 13.66 -5.87 -21.62
N CYS A 188 14.16 -5.05 -20.70
CA CYS A 188 15.20 -4.05 -20.97
C CYS A 188 16.44 -4.25 -20.08
N GLU A 189 17.62 -4.11 -20.66
CA GLU A 189 18.89 -4.02 -19.92
C GLU A 189 18.96 -2.72 -19.13
N GLU A 190 18.59 -1.63 -19.79
CA GLU A 190 18.42 -0.32 -19.17
C GLU A 190 17.00 0.18 -19.40
N LYS A 191 16.25 0.41 -18.32
CA LYS A 191 14.88 0.92 -18.39
C LYS A 191 14.80 2.34 -17.84
N VAL A 192 14.33 3.27 -18.67
CA VAL A 192 14.07 4.65 -18.25
C VAL A 192 12.73 4.69 -17.52
N GLN A 193 12.76 4.75 -16.20
CA GLN A 193 11.56 4.88 -15.37
C GLN A 193 11.88 5.55 -14.04
N ILE A 194 10.88 6.21 -13.46
CA ILE A 194 10.91 6.68 -12.08
C ILE A 194 9.84 5.96 -11.28
N VAL A 195 10.22 5.43 -10.12
CA VAL A 195 9.30 4.82 -9.16
C VAL A 195 9.50 5.47 -7.80
N THR A 196 8.47 6.15 -7.30
CA THR A 196 8.48 6.85 -6.00
C THR A 196 7.46 6.19 -5.06
N GLY A 197 7.72 6.24 -3.75
CA GLY A 197 6.79 5.77 -2.72
C GLY A 197 6.78 4.26 -2.45
N SER A 198 7.59 3.46 -3.14
CA SER A 198 7.63 1.99 -2.98
C SER A 198 8.80 1.46 -2.15
N ALA A 199 9.65 2.33 -1.60
CA ALA A 199 10.93 1.93 -0.98
C ALA A 199 10.77 0.97 0.21
N TYR A 200 9.67 1.07 0.96
CA TYR A 200 9.40 0.22 2.13
C TYR A 200 8.59 -1.05 1.82
N THR A 201 8.42 -1.37 0.54
CA THR A 201 7.70 -2.58 0.11
C THR A 201 8.68 -3.54 -0.53
N HIS A 202 8.48 -4.84 -0.34
CA HIS A 202 9.37 -5.89 -0.85
C HIS A 202 8.78 -6.57 -2.08
N PRO A 203 9.57 -6.86 -3.13
CA PRO A 203 9.07 -7.58 -4.29
C PRO A 203 8.69 -9.03 -3.92
N CYS A 204 7.50 -9.46 -4.34
CA CYS A 204 7.07 -10.85 -4.23
C CYS A 204 7.31 -11.56 -5.58
N LYS A 205 8.45 -12.23 -5.73
CA LYS A 205 8.83 -12.91 -6.98
C LYS A 205 7.76 -13.91 -7.45
N THR A 206 7.25 -14.74 -6.53
CA THR A 206 6.20 -15.73 -6.86
C THR A 206 4.88 -15.07 -7.26
N CYS A 207 4.51 -13.94 -6.64
CA CYS A 207 3.32 -13.19 -7.04
C CYS A 207 3.49 -12.59 -8.45
N GLN A 208 4.67 -12.03 -8.74
CA GLN A 208 5.00 -11.45 -10.05
C GLN A 208 5.16 -12.48 -11.16
N GLN A 209 5.49 -13.73 -10.82
CA GLN A 209 5.49 -14.85 -11.76
C GLN A 209 4.06 -15.28 -12.11
N ARG A 210 3.14 -15.24 -11.14
CA ARG A 210 1.72 -15.55 -11.35
C ARG A 210 0.95 -14.42 -12.05
N ASN A 211 1.35 -13.18 -11.84
CA ASN A 211 0.63 -12.01 -12.34
C ASN A 211 1.56 -10.83 -12.62
N LYS A 212 1.42 -10.19 -13.79
CA LYS A 212 2.10 -8.94 -14.11
C LYS A 212 1.11 -7.78 -14.04
N ASN A 213 1.33 -6.86 -13.09
CA ASN A 213 0.45 -5.71 -12.90
C ASN A 213 0.67 -4.60 -13.95
N SER A 214 1.80 -4.60 -14.65
CA SER A 214 2.08 -3.67 -15.73
C SER A 214 2.78 -4.41 -16.85
N ARG A 215 2.37 -4.13 -18.08
CA ARG A 215 3.02 -4.59 -19.30
C ARG A 215 3.12 -3.48 -20.31
N ALA A 216 4.17 -3.50 -21.12
CA ALA A 216 4.32 -2.53 -22.19
C ALA A 216 5.00 -3.12 -23.42
N THR A 217 4.54 -2.72 -24.60
CA THR A 217 5.13 -3.11 -25.89
C THR A 217 4.93 -2.01 -26.92
N ALA A 218 5.86 -1.92 -27.88
CA ALA A 218 5.77 -1.01 -29.01
C ALA A 218 6.02 -1.75 -30.31
N THR A 219 5.17 -1.55 -31.31
CA THR A 219 5.30 -2.08 -32.67
C THR A 219 5.46 -0.93 -33.65
N TYR A 220 6.44 -1.05 -34.54
CA TYR A 220 6.74 -0.07 -35.58
C TYR A 220 6.68 -0.79 -36.93
N ASN A 221 5.87 -0.27 -37.85
CA ASN A 221 5.72 -0.79 -39.20
C ASN A 221 6.20 0.26 -40.20
N TYR A 222 7.20 -0.09 -41.00
CA TYR A 222 7.83 0.81 -41.94
C TYR A 222 7.60 0.36 -43.37
N LYS A 223 7.45 1.35 -44.27
CA LYS A 223 7.58 1.19 -45.72
C LYS A 223 8.81 1.98 -46.16
N ILE A 224 9.86 1.27 -46.53
CA ILE A 224 11.14 1.86 -46.94
C ILE A 224 11.28 1.69 -48.44
N LYS A 225 11.48 2.79 -49.15
CA LYS A 225 11.78 2.77 -50.59
C LYS A 225 13.28 2.88 -50.76
N TYR A 226 13.85 1.97 -51.53
CA TYR A 226 15.29 1.94 -51.80
C TYR A 226 15.56 2.15 -53.29
N THR A 227 16.69 2.77 -53.57
CA THR A 227 17.24 2.96 -54.92
C THR A 227 18.74 2.64 -54.89
N ARG A 228 19.42 2.66 -56.03
CA ARG A 228 20.88 2.42 -56.07
C ARG A 228 21.68 3.45 -55.28
N SER A 229 21.15 4.65 -55.07
CA SER A 229 21.84 5.78 -54.45
C SER A 229 21.25 6.22 -53.11
N GLU A 230 20.02 5.82 -52.78
CA GLU A 230 19.28 6.42 -51.67
C GLU A 230 18.21 5.46 -51.13
N THR A 231 18.09 5.43 -49.80
CA THR A 231 17.08 4.67 -49.09
C THR A 231 16.32 5.60 -48.14
N VAL A 232 14.99 5.66 -48.28
CA VAL A 232 14.15 6.64 -47.55
C VAL A 232 12.94 5.94 -46.94
N ILE A 233 12.61 6.31 -45.71
CA ILE A 233 11.36 5.92 -45.06
C ILE A 233 10.22 6.68 -45.73
N THR A 234 9.31 5.99 -46.42
CA THR A 234 8.13 6.61 -47.03
C THR A 234 6.95 6.67 -46.08
N GLN A 235 6.83 5.69 -45.20
CA GLN A 235 5.80 5.63 -44.17
C GLN A 235 6.33 4.89 -42.95
N ALA A 236 5.98 5.35 -41.75
CA ALA A 236 6.15 4.65 -40.49
C ALA A 236 4.88 4.77 -39.66
N ASP A 237 4.32 3.65 -39.22
CA ASP A 237 3.19 3.58 -38.31
C ASP A 237 3.64 2.89 -37.01
N VAL A 238 3.51 3.60 -35.88
CA VAL A 238 3.96 3.13 -34.57
C VAL A 238 2.75 3.00 -33.65
N GLU A 239 2.66 1.89 -32.93
CA GLU A 239 1.67 1.64 -31.89
C GLU A 239 2.36 1.13 -30.64
N GLU A 240 2.22 1.86 -29.54
CA GLU A 240 2.72 1.50 -28.22
C GLU A 240 1.56 1.42 -27.24
N ILE A 241 1.57 0.38 -26.40
CA ILE A 241 0.53 0.12 -25.41
C ILE A 241 1.20 -0.06 -24.06
N HIS A 242 0.76 0.72 -23.06
CA HIS A 242 1.03 0.48 -21.65
C HIS A 242 -0.22 -0.02 -20.97
N GLN A 243 -0.21 -1.26 -20.54
CA GLN A 243 -1.29 -1.90 -19.81
C GLN A 243 -1.01 -1.87 -18.30
N PHE A 244 -2.03 -1.56 -17.52
CA PHE A 244 -2.03 -1.68 -16.06
C PHE A 244 -3.21 -2.55 -15.60
N ALA A 245 -2.89 -3.63 -14.89
CA ALA A 245 -3.83 -4.56 -14.28
C ALA A 245 -3.67 -4.50 -12.75
N PRO A 246 -4.54 -3.77 -12.01
CA PRO A 246 -4.43 -3.67 -10.55
C PRO A 246 -4.74 -5.00 -9.84
N PHE A 247 -5.46 -5.90 -10.51
CA PHE A 247 -5.85 -7.23 -10.03
C PHE A 247 -5.20 -8.33 -10.86
N ASN A 248 -5.82 -9.52 -10.94
CA ASN A 248 -5.39 -10.57 -11.84
C ASN A 248 -5.41 -10.08 -13.31
N GLU A 249 -4.38 -10.37 -14.08
CA GLU A 249 -4.19 -9.88 -15.44
C GLU A 249 -5.28 -10.40 -16.39
N ILE A 250 -5.73 -11.64 -16.18
CA ILE A 250 -6.70 -12.32 -17.03
C ILE A 250 -8.12 -12.05 -16.53
N THR A 251 -8.36 -12.21 -15.23
CA THR A 251 -9.72 -12.17 -14.65
C THR A 251 -10.03 -10.87 -13.90
N GLY A 252 -9.11 -9.91 -13.88
CA GLY A 252 -9.20 -8.69 -13.06
C GLY A 252 -9.64 -7.44 -13.83
N GLY A 253 -9.45 -7.42 -15.14
CA GLY A 253 -9.61 -6.22 -15.99
C GLY A 253 -8.36 -5.36 -16.03
N ASN A 254 -8.27 -4.49 -17.05
CA ASN A 254 -7.12 -3.63 -17.29
C ASN A 254 -7.51 -2.21 -17.73
N ALA A 255 -6.61 -1.27 -17.46
CA ALA A 255 -6.62 0.06 -18.05
C ALA A 255 -5.38 0.20 -18.93
N LEU A 256 -5.46 1.06 -19.95
CA LEU A 256 -4.43 1.19 -20.96
C LEU A 256 -4.14 2.65 -21.29
N VAL A 257 -2.90 2.89 -21.72
CA VAL A 257 -2.46 4.09 -22.43
C VAL A 257 -1.96 3.63 -23.80
N GLU A 258 -2.64 4.05 -24.84
CA GLU A 258 -2.25 3.85 -26.25
C GLU A 258 -1.51 5.10 -26.73
N ALA A 259 -0.33 4.91 -27.31
CA ALA A 259 0.43 5.97 -27.97
C ALA A 259 0.69 5.54 -29.42
N ARG A 260 0.24 6.35 -30.37
CA ARG A 260 0.35 6.08 -31.80
C ARG A 260 1.10 7.22 -32.49
N GLN A 261 1.98 6.87 -33.42
CA GLN A 261 2.65 7.83 -34.30
C GLN A 261 2.46 7.39 -35.74
N LYS A 262 2.30 8.36 -36.64
CA LYS A 262 2.28 8.16 -38.08
C LYS A 262 3.18 9.20 -38.72
N LEU A 263 4.16 8.75 -39.49
CA LEU A 263 5.09 9.58 -40.25
C LEU A 263 4.96 9.18 -41.73
N ALA A 264 4.61 10.12 -42.61
CA ALA A 264 4.45 9.86 -44.04
C ALA A 264 5.21 10.91 -44.86
N LEU A 265 6.08 10.45 -45.76
CA LEU A 265 6.85 11.33 -46.63
C LEU A 265 5.92 11.98 -47.66
N THR A 266 5.92 13.32 -47.71
CA THR A 266 5.07 14.07 -48.65
C THR A 266 5.87 14.71 -49.78
N ASP A 267 7.09 15.17 -49.50
CA ASP A 267 7.90 15.89 -50.48
C ASP A 267 9.40 15.73 -50.22
N VAL A 268 10.20 15.83 -51.28
CA VAL A 268 11.67 15.82 -51.24
C VAL A 268 12.19 16.90 -52.17
N GLN A 269 12.66 18.01 -51.59
CA GLN A 269 13.16 19.16 -52.34
C GLN A 269 14.68 19.17 -52.36
N LYS A 270 15.28 19.41 -53.54
CA LYS A 270 16.73 19.62 -53.67
C LYS A 270 17.06 21.07 -53.30
N GLN A 271 17.29 21.32 -52.02
CA GLN A 271 17.70 22.62 -51.50
C GLN A 271 18.63 22.44 -50.30
N ARG A 272 19.51 23.41 -50.08
CA ARG A 272 20.38 23.44 -48.91
C ARG A 272 19.65 24.10 -47.76
N ALA A 273 19.53 23.42 -46.64
CA ALA A 273 18.87 23.98 -45.46
C ALA A 273 19.74 25.07 -44.83
N GLU A 274 19.18 26.26 -44.65
CA GLU A 274 19.82 27.33 -43.87
C GLU A 274 19.84 26.94 -42.40
N VAL A 275 21.01 26.92 -41.76
CA VAL A 275 21.11 26.66 -40.32
C VAL A 275 21.02 28.00 -39.59
N PRO A 276 20.05 28.21 -38.68
CA PRO A 276 19.98 29.45 -37.92
C PRO A 276 21.26 29.70 -37.12
N PRO A 277 21.79 30.93 -37.08
CA PRO A 277 23.00 31.29 -36.36
C PRO A 277 22.73 31.38 -34.85
N LYS A 278 22.43 30.22 -34.25
CA LYS A 278 22.27 30.03 -32.80
C LYS A 278 23.34 29.08 -32.30
N GLU A 279 23.67 29.18 -31.02
CA GLU A 279 24.48 28.18 -30.34
C GLU A 279 23.64 26.92 -30.08
N TYR A 280 24.20 25.75 -30.39
CA TYR A 280 23.55 24.46 -30.18
C TYR A 280 24.40 23.65 -29.20
N GLN A 281 23.87 23.42 -28.01
CA GLN A 281 24.56 22.63 -26.99
C GLN A 281 24.17 21.17 -27.13
N ASN A 282 25.10 20.25 -26.83
CA ASN A 282 24.80 18.83 -26.77
C ASN A 282 23.91 18.52 -25.56
N ARG A 283 22.76 17.88 -25.80
CA ARG A 283 21.73 17.54 -24.81
C ARG A 283 21.54 16.02 -24.67
N GLY A 284 22.55 15.23 -25.03
CA GLY A 284 22.59 13.79 -24.88
C GLY A 284 21.94 13.03 -26.04
N SER A 285 21.56 11.77 -25.82
CA SER A 285 21.03 10.87 -26.85
C SER A 285 19.50 10.87 -26.95
N LEU A 286 18.95 9.89 -27.69
CA LEU A 286 17.52 9.58 -27.74
C LEU A 286 16.89 9.23 -26.39
N ARG A 287 17.69 8.89 -25.38
CA ARG A 287 17.20 8.53 -24.04
C ARG A 287 16.37 9.67 -23.46
N TYR A 288 15.16 9.36 -23.00
CA TYR A 288 14.28 10.34 -22.36
C TYR A 288 14.94 10.96 -21.12
N GLN A 289 14.75 12.27 -20.94
CA GLN A 289 15.24 13.02 -19.79
C GLN A 289 14.06 13.49 -18.94
N PHE A 290 14.02 13.11 -17.67
CA PHE A 290 12.94 13.53 -16.78
C PHE A 290 13.07 15.01 -16.41
N GLY A 291 11.98 15.76 -16.50
CA GLY A 291 11.95 17.20 -16.30
C GLY A 291 10.78 17.65 -15.42
N SER A 292 9.90 18.47 -16.00
CA SER A 292 8.85 19.17 -15.26
C SER A 292 7.82 18.23 -14.62
N GLU A 293 7.60 17.05 -15.20
CA GLU A 293 6.64 16.03 -14.74
C GLU A 293 6.92 15.54 -13.31
N LEU A 294 8.15 15.67 -12.82
CA LEU A 294 8.50 15.32 -11.45
C LEU A 294 7.81 16.22 -10.42
N LEU A 295 7.55 17.47 -10.80
CA LEU A 295 6.94 18.49 -9.95
C LEU A 295 5.40 18.57 -10.10
N GLN A 296 4.85 18.02 -11.20
CA GLN A 296 3.42 18.13 -11.52
C GLN A 296 2.53 17.20 -10.68
N LEU A 297 1.40 17.72 -10.22
CA LEU A 297 0.31 16.91 -9.66
C LEU A 297 -0.54 16.33 -10.77
N PRO A 298 -0.69 15.01 -10.89
CA PRO A 298 -1.60 14.44 -11.88
C PRO A 298 -3.08 14.78 -11.60
N VAL A 299 -3.41 15.27 -10.41
CA VAL A 299 -4.78 15.62 -9.97
C VAL A 299 -5.15 17.08 -10.21
N HIS A 300 -4.16 17.95 -10.44
CA HIS A 300 -4.39 19.39 -10.67
C HIS A 300 -3.25 19.98 -11.52
N LEU A 301 -3.60 20.57 -12.65
CA LEU A 301 -2.68 21.36 -13.44
C LEU A 301 -2.75 22.81 -12.97
N PHE A 302 -1.65 23.36 -12.46
CA PHE A 302 -1.61 24.72 -11.91
C PHE A 302 -0.58 25.58 -12.64
N LYS A 303 -0.96 26.84 -12.88
CA LYS A 303 -0.07 27.85 -13.46
C LYS A 303 0.58 28.63 -12.33
N ILE A 304 1.85 28.34 -12.10
CA ILE A 304 2.68 29.06 -11.14
C ILE A 304 3.09 30.39 -11.78
N LYS A 305 2.62 31.51 -11.22
CA LYS A 305 3.07 32.85 -11.61
C LYS A 305 3.87 33.46 -10.48
N ASP A 306 3.18 33.73 -9.38
CA ASP A 306 3.75 34.17 -8.10
C ASP A 306 3.52 33.06 -7.08
N VAL A 307 4.60 32.33 -6.75
CA VAL A 307 4.54 31.21 -5.81
C VAL A 307 4.14 31.69 -4.43
N GLU A 308 4.65 32.84 -3.99
CA GLU A 308 4.45 33.32 -2.61
C GLU A 308 3.00 33.70 -2.39
N SER A 309 2.44 34.58 -3.23
CA SER A 309 1.03 34.98 -3.13
C SER A 309 0.07 33.78 -3.18
N GLN A 310 0.34 32.79 -4.05
CA GLN A 310 -0.48 31.57 -4.15
C GLN A 310 -0.38 30.68 -2.90
N ILE A 311 0.80 30.63 -2.25
CA ILE A 311 0.96 29.93 -0.96
C ILE A 311 0.13 30.62 0.12
N GLU A 312 0.16 31.95 0.19
CA GLU A 312 -0.60 32.70 1.19
C GLU A 312 -2.11 32.50 1.04
N GLU A 313 -2.63 32.62 -0.18
CA GLU A 313 -4.04 32.38 -0.52
C GLU A 313 -4.45 30.95 -0.15
N SER A 314 -3.68 29.95 -0.60
CA SER A 314 -3.99 28.54 -0.33
C SER A 314 -3.90 28.18 1.16
N LEU A 315 -3.00 28.83 1.91
CA LEU A 315 -2.88 28.66 3.36
C LEU A 315 -4.06 29.28 4.10
N GLN A 316 -4.51 30.47 3.69
CA GLN A 316 -5.70 31.12 4.23
C GLN A 316 -6.96 30.25 3.99
N GLU A 317 -7.16 29.80 2.75
CA GLU A 317 -8.29 28.91 2.40
C GLU A 317 -8.32 27.63 3.25
N LEU A 318 -7.15 27.05 3.57
CA LEU A 318 -7.06 25.83 4.36
C LEU A 318 -7.35 26.10 5.85
N VAL A 319 -6.88 27.21 6.39
CA VAL A 319 -7.18 27.61 7.77
C VAL A 319 -8.68 27.87 7.93
N GLU A 320 -9.29 28.61 7.01
CA GLU A 320 -10.74 28.86 6.98
C GLU A 320 -11.53 27.56 6.83
N ALA A 321 -11.11 26.66 5.93
CA ALA A 321 -11.77 25.35 5.78
C ALA A 321 -11.68 24.46 7.03
N THR A 322 -10.77 24.73 7.96
CA THR A 322 -10.63 23.93 9.19
C THR A 322 -11.16 24.61 10.45
N SER A 323 -11.68 25.84 10.37
CA SER A 323 -12.29 26.54 11.53
C SER A 323 -13.55 25.82 12.02
N ASP A 324 -14.43 25.44 11.09
CA ASP A 324 -15.77 24.90 11.38
C ASP A 324 -15.87 23.38 11.13
N GLN A 325 -16.93 22.91 10.46
CA GLN A 325 -17.02 21.52 10.03
C GLN A 325 -16.00 21.25 8.93
N LEU A 326 -15.24 20.16 9.08
CA LEU A 326 -14.18 19.81 8.14
C LEU A 326 -14.78 19.37 6.79
N PRO A 327 -14.57 20.13 5.69
CA PRO A 327 -15.19 19.81 4.41
C PRO A 327 -14.43 18.69 3.69
N SER A 328 -15.13 18.02 2.76
CA SER A 328 -14.60 16.83 2.06
C SER A 328 -13.40 17.08 1.14
N ASP A 329 -13.19 18.33 0.73
CA ASP A 329 -12.16 18.78 -0.21
C ASP A 329 -10.95 19.42 0.49
N ALA A 330 -10.97 19.54 1.82
CA ALA A 330 -9.83 20.05 2.58
C ALA A 330 -8.52 19.28 2.30
N PRO A 331 -8.52 17.93 2.14
CA PRO A 331 -7.31 17.19 1.75
C PRO A 331 -6.73 17.60 0.38
N ALA A 332 -7.57 17.94 -0.61
CA ALA A 332 -7.12 18.46 -1.91
C ALA A 332 -6.49 19.85 -1.76
N LYS A 333 -7.06 20.73 -0.92
CA LYS A 333 -6.48 22.05 -0.62
C LYS A 333 -5.09 21.92 0.02
N ALA A 334 -4.94 21.02 1.00
CA ALA A 334 -3.64 20.72 1.59
C ALA A 334 -2.63 20.16 0.57
N LEU A 335 -3.07 19.31 -0.34
CA LEU A 335 -2.22 18.78 -1.42
C LEU A 335 -1.79 19.90 -2.39
N LYS A 336 -2.70 20.81 -2.77
CA LYS A 336 -2.36 22.01 -3.57
C LYS A 336 -1.27 22.84 -2.88
N LEU A 337 -1.45 23.14 -1.59
CA LEU A 337 -0.48 23.90 -0.80
C LEU A 337 0.90 23.21 -0.74
N LEU A 338 0.93 21.89 -0.54
CA LEU A 338 2.17 21.10 -0.55
C LEU A 338 2.93 21.26 -1.87
N HIS A 339 2.22 21.27 -2.99
CA HIS A 339 2.85 21.42 -4.31
C HIS A 339 3.35 22.82 -4.59
N LEU A 340 2.66 23.86 -4.13
CA LEU A 340 3.18 25.22 -4.19
C LEU A 340 4.49 25.33 -3.40
N PHE A 341 4.56 24.72 -2.21
CA PHE A 341 5.80 24.63 -1.46
C PHE A 341 6.89 23.76 -2.11
N ARG A 342 6.56 22.80 -3.00
CA ARG A 342 7.57 22.08 -3.80
C ARG A 342 8.21 22.97 -4.87
N ALA A 343 7.46 23.92 -5.40
CA ALA A 343 7.95 24.89 -6.38
C ALA A 343 8.68 26.08 -5.73
N ALA A 344 8.44 26.34 -4.45
CA ALA A 344 9.04 27.43 -3.69
C ALA A 344 10.57 27.31 -3.55
N ASN A 345 11.22 28.48 -3.45
CA ASN A 345 12.63 28.58 -3.05
C ASN A 345 12.74 28.83 -1.52
N GLU A 346 13.96 28.95 -1.01
CA GLU A 346 14.20 29.14 0.42
C GLU A 346 13.72 30.51 0.92
N GLU A 347 13.80 31.56 0.10
CA GLU A 347 13.32 32.90 0.42
C GLU A 347 11.81 32.92 0.64
N ASN A 348 11.05 32.21 -0.22
CA ASN A 348 9.61 32.08 -0.07
C ASN A 348 9.24 31.37 1.25
N TYR A 349 9.97 30.32 1.66
CA TYR A 349 9.73 29.68 2.96
C TYR A 349 9.92 30.65 4.12
N GLU A 350 11.00 31.44 4.10
CA GLU A 350 11.31 32.41 5.15
C GLU A 350 10.29 33.55 5.20
N SER A 351 9.85 34.07 4.05
CA SER A 351 8.83 35.11 3.98
C SER A 351 7.50 34.65 4.58
N VAL A 352 7.00 33.49 4.14
CA VAL A 352 5.75 32.90 4.64
C VAL A 352 5.86 32.59 6.14
N TRP A 353 7.00 32.06 6.60
CA TRP A 353 7.22 31.80 8.01
C TRP A 353 7.20 33.08 8.85
N LYS A 354 7.91 34.14 8.42
CA LYS A 354 7.95 35.43 9.12
C LYS A 354 6.56 36.03 9.29
N ARG A 355 5.70 35.91 8.27
CA ARG A 355 4.33 36.45 8.29
C ARG A 355 3.36 35.65 9.17
N PHE A 356 3.49 34.32 9.21
CA PHE A 356 2.45 33.44 9.76
C PHE A 356 2.86 32.61 10.98
N SER A 357 4.14 32.54 11.34
CA SER A 357 4.65 31.71 12.45
C SER A 357 4.07 32.06 13.83
N ASN A 358 3.69 33.31 14.06
CA ASN A 358 3.06 33.76 15.31
C ASN A 358 1.55 33.46 15.38
N ARG A 359 0.94 32.93 14.31
CA ARG A 359 -0.48 32.58 14.26
C ARG A 359 -0.64 31.05 14.40
N PRO A 360 -1.13 30.52 15.54
CA PRO A 360 -1.06 29.08 15.84
C PRO A 360 -1.71 28.17 14.79
N ALA A 361 -2.84 28.57 14.19
CA ALA A 361 -3.50 27.79 13.14
C ALA A 361 -2.65 27.70 11.86
N TYR A 362 -2.10 28.83 11.41
CA TYR A 362 -1.24 28.89 10.23
C TYR A 362 0.09 28.17 10.45
N ARG A 363 0.75 28.44 11.58
CA ARG A 363 2.00 27.77 12.00
C ARG A 363 1.86 26.25 11.92
N ARG A 364 0.74 25.70 12.39
CA ARG A 364 0.49 24.25 12.37
C ARG A 364 0.41 23.70 10.95
N HIS A 365 -0.34 24.35 10.05
CA HIS A 365 -0.40 23.91 8.66
C HIS A 365 0.95 24.04 7.95
N ILE A 366 1.74 25.08 8.22
CA ILE A 366 3.09 25.23 7.67
C ILE A 366 3.99 24.06 8.14
N LEU A 367 3.97 23.73 9.43
CA LEU A 367 4.74 22.62 10.02
C LEU A 367 4.19 21.23 9.67
N ASP A 368 2.96 21.12 9.18
CA ASP A 368 2.42 19.88 8.62
C ASP A 368 2.86 19.67 7.18
N ILE A 369 2.91 20.75 6.39
CA ILE A 369 3.12 20.68 4.94
C ILE A 369 4.60 20.70 4.56
N ILE A 370 5.42 21.62 5.10
CA ILE A 370 6.84 21.76 4.72
C ILE A 370 7.61 20.44 4.89
N PRO A 371 7.48 19.69 6.01
CA PRO A 371 8.13 18.39 6.12
C PRO A 371 7.68 17.38 5.05
N ALA A 372 6.43 17.44 4.59
CA ALA A 372 5.90 16.55 3.57
C ALA A 372 6.31 16.93 2.13
N VAL A 373 6.87 18.13 1.92
CA VAL A 373 7.43 18.57 0.62
C VAL A 373 8.49 17.61 0.11
N ALA A 374 9.27 17.03 1.04
CA ALA A 374 10.25 15.98 0.79
C ALA A 374 11.47 16.40 -0.08
N SER A 375 11.99 17.62 0.12
CA SER A 375 13.14 18.19 -0.61
C SER A 375 14.30 18.62 0.30
N HIS A 376 15.50 18.79 -0.27
CA HIS A 376 16.67 19.29 0.47
C HIS A 376 16.45 20.74 0.98
N ARG A 377 15.77 21.59 0.20
CA ARG A 377 15.45 22.98 0.59
C ARG A 377 14.55 23.03 1.83
N ALA A 378 13.54 22.15 1.88
CA ALA A 378 12.67 22.03 3.05
C ALA A 378 13.44 21.53 4.29
N LEU A 379 14.34 20.55 4.12
CA LEU A 379 15.21 20.08 5.22
C LEU A 379 16.13 21.18 5.73
N ARG A 380 16.75 21.95 4.82
CA ARG A 380 17.61 23.08 5.17
C ARG A 380 16.85 24.16 5.95
N PHE A 381 15.66 24.53 5.48
CA PHE A 381 14.78 25.45 6.19
C PHE A 381 14.48 24.96 7.61
N LEU A 382 14.05 23.69 7.76
CA LEU A 382 13.76 23.11 9.07
C LEU A 382 15.01 23.11 9.98
N ARG A 383 16.19 22.77 9.44
CA ARG A 383 17.46 22.82 10.17
C ARG A 383 17.76 24.24 10.68
N HIS A 384 17.58 25.27 9.86
CA HIS A 384 17.78 26.67 10.29
C HIS A 384 16.81 27.08 11.40
N LYS A 385 15.55 26.64 11.34
CA LYS A 385 14.57 26.88 12.41
C LYS A 385 14.92 26.17 13.72
N MET A 386 15.54 24.99 13.62
CA MET A 386 16.09 24.28 14.77
C MET A 386 17.31 25.01 15.38
N GLU A 387 18.23 25.48 14.54
CA GLU A 387 19.43 26.23 14.96
C GLU A 387 19.09 27.51 15.73
N ARG A 388 18.08 28.23 15.27
CA ARG A 388 17.59 29.46 15.91
C ARG A 388 16.65 29.20 17.09
N GLN A 389 16.40 27.93 17.44
CA GLN A 389 15.47 27.52 18.49
C GLN A 389 14.05 28.09 18.31
N GLU A 390 13.62 28.31 17.06
CA GLU A 390 12.29 28.82 16.71
C GLU A 390 11.20 27.73 16.79
N LEU A 391 11.59 26.46 17.01
CA LEU A 391 10.70 25.30 17.11
C LEU A 391 10.78 24.65 18.49
N THR A 392 9.63 24.20 19.00
CA THR A 392 9.58 23.40 20.23
C THR A 392 10.12 21.98 20.00
N SER A 393 10.58 21.30 21.06
CA SER A 393 11.07 19.91 20.95
C SER A 393 10.06 18.95 20.31
N TRP A 394 8.76 19.15 20.57
CA TRP A 394 7.68 18.36 19.96
C TRP A 394 7.50 18.67 18.47
N GLU A 395 7.52 19.96 18.08
CA GLU A 395 7.47 20.36 16.67
C GLU A 395 8.65 19.76 15.91
N VAL A 396 9.87 19.87 16.44
CA VAL A 396 11.07 19.26 15.86
C VAL A 396 10.92 17.75 15.70
N THR A 397 10.39 17.07 16.72
CA THR A 397 10.18 15.61 16.67
C THR A 397 9.25 15.22 15.52
N GLN A 398 8.13 15.93 15.36
CA GLN A 398 7.15 15.67 14.30
C GLN A 398 7.69 16.02 12.91
N THR A 399 8.36 17.17 12.76
CA THR A 399 8.87 17.63 11.47
C THR A 399 10.01 16.75 10.97
N VAL A 400 10.96 16.36 11.83
CA VAL A 400 12.06 15.45 11.47
C VAL A 400 11.53 14.08 11.06
N LEU A 401 10.55 13.54 11.80
CA LEU A 401 9.90 12.28 11.46
C LEU A 401 9.30 12.32 10.06
N VAL A 402 8.43 13.30 9.79
CA VAL A 402 7.72 13.40 8.50
C VAL A 402 8.70 13.69 7.37
N ALA A 403 9.67 14.60 7.57
CA ALA A 403 10.61 14.99 6.53
C ALA A 403 11.50 13.82 6.09
N LEU A 404 12.18 13.16 7.02
CA LEU A 404 13.09 12.05 6.68
C LEU A 404 12.32 10.82 6.15
N HIS A 405 11.09 10.56 6.64
CA HIS A 405 10.26 9.49 6.07
C HIS A 405 9.68 9.81 4.69
N SER A 406 9.55 11.08 4.30
CA SER A 406 8.98 11.47 3.01
C SER A 406 10.05 11.67 1.93
N CYS A 407 11.24 12.15 2.30
CA CYS A 407 12.33 12.45 1.37
C CYS A 407 12.77 11.27 0.49
N THR A 408 13.12 11.59 -0.76
CA THR A 408 13.88 10.71 -1.65
C THR A 408 15.38 10.91 -1.33
N PRO A 409 16.19 9.84 -1.18
CA PRO A 409 17.56 9.93 -0.69
C PRO A 409 18.54 10.42 -1.78
N THR A 410 18.38 11.66 -2.25
CA THR A 410 19.39 12.32 -3.11
C THR A 410 20.61 12.72 -2.28
N GLN A 411 21.72 13.02 -2.94
CA GLN A 411 22.94 13.45 -2.26
C GLN A 411 22.70 14.66 -1.33
N ASP A 412 22.10 15.74 -1.85
CA ASP A 412 21.79 16.94 -1.05
C ASP A 412 20.90 16.65 0.17
N VAL A 413 19.92 15.75 0.00
CA VAL A 413 19.02 15.34 1.09
C VAL A 413 19.79 14.59 2.16
N MET A 414 20.69 13.69 1.78
CA MET A 414 21.50 12.92 2.72
C MET A 414 22.50 13.80 3.47
N GLU A 415 23.06 14.82 2.81
CA GLU A 415 23.95 15.81 3.43
C GLU A 415 23.21 16.63 4.50
N GLU A 416 22.06 17.23 4.18
CA GLU A 416 21.25 17.98 5.15
C GLU A 416 20.74 17.10 6.30
N ALA A 417 20.28 15.88 6.00
CA ALA A 417 19.85 14.93 7.02
C ALA A 417 20.98 14.55 7.98
N THR A 418 22.20 14.37 7.46
CA THR A 418 23.38 14.07 8.27
C THR A 418 23.76 15.25 9.18
N LEU A 419 23.65 16.48 8.68
CA LEU A 419 23.86 17.69 9.50
C LEU A 419 22.84 17.80 10.63
N ILE A 420 21.55 17.54 10.35
CA ILE A 420 20.48 17.52 11.37
C ILE A 420 20.81 16.49 12.46
N VAL A 421 21.14 15.26 12.08
CA VAL A 421 21.42 14.18 13.05
C VAL A 421 22.67 14.49 13.89
N LYS A 422 23.75 14.98 13.26
CA LYS A 422 25.01 15.25 13.98
C LYS A 422 24.93 16.45 14.92
N LYS A 423 24.23 17.52 14.53
CA LYS A 423 24.22 18.80 15.27
C LYS A 423 23.02 18.96 16.21
N HIS A 424 21.86 18.45 15.82
CA HIS A 424 20.58 18.81 16.46
C HIS A 424 19.84 17.65 17.09
N CYS A 425 20.26 16.43 16.83
CA CYS A 425 19.64 15.25 17.42
C CYS A 425 20.44 14.83 18.66
N PRO A 426 19.85 14.93 19.86
CA PRO A 426 20.53 14.52 21.07
C PRO A 426 20.93 13.05 20.97
N ARG A 427 22.17 12.73 21.34
CA ARG A 427 22.63 11.33 21.49
C ARG A 427 21.98 10.64 22.70
N SER A 428 21.42 11.41 23.63
CA SER A 428 20.68 10.92 24.80
C SER A 428 19.32 10.31 24.41
N SER A 429 18.79 9.44 25.26
CA SER A 429 17.55 8.65 25.05
C SER A 429 16.23 9.47 25.06
N SER A 430 16.30 10.77 24.81
CA SER A 430 15.15 11.66 24.63
C SER A 430 14.24 11.21 23.47
N VAL A 431 12.97 11.61 23.49
CA VAL A 431 12.00 11.30 22.40
C VAL A 431 12.51 11.83 21.06
N LEU A 432 13.02 13.07 21.03
CA LEU A 432 13.61 13.67 19.83
C LEU A 432 14.82 12.86 19.34
N GLY A 433 15.75 12.51 20.23
CA GLY A 433 16.93 11.71 19.89
C GLY A 433 16.54 10.37 19.28
N LYS A 434 15.57 9.66 19.90
CA LYS A 434 15.06 8.37 19.42
C LYS A 434 14.44 8.49 18.02
N VAL A 435 13.48 9.40 17.84
CA VAL A 435 12.78 9.59 16.56
C VAL A 435 13.75 10.02 15.46
N CYS A 436 14.69 10.92 15.75
CA CYS A 436 15.63 11.41 14.75
C CYS A 436 16.56 10.30 14.22
N HIS A 437 17.19 9.50 15.09
CA HIS A 437 18.07 8.41 14.65
C HIS A 437 17.31 7.33 13.88
N LEU A 438 16.07 7.00 14.29
CA LEU A 438 15.23 6.02 13.61
C LEU A 438 14.75 6.51 12.23
N SER A 439 14.41 7.80 12.13
CA SER A 439 13.97 8.41 10.87
C SER A 439 15.13 8.56 9.89
N TYR A 440 16.32 8.92 10.38
CA TYR A 440 17.56 8.91 9.58
C TYR A 440 17.87 7.50 9.07
N ALA A 441 17.80 6.49 9.94
CA ALA A 441 17.99 5.09 9.53
C ALA A 441 16.97 4.63 8.47
N SER A 442 15.72 5.11 8.54
CA SER A 442 14.69 4.83 7.53
C SER A 442 15.02 5.51 6.18
N LEU A 443 15.61 6.71 6.20
CA LEU A 443 16.13 7.36 4.99
C LEU A 443 17.34 6.60 4.42
N CYS A 444 18.25 6.13 5.28
CA CYS A 444 19.38 5.28 4.89
C CYS A 444 18.89 3.97 4.24
N HIS A 445 17.80 3.38 4.75
CA HIS A 445 17.18 2.20 4.16
C HIS A 445 16.77 2.44 2.71
N LYS A 446 16.19 3.61 2.40
CA LYS A 446 15.84 3.99 1.03
C LYS A 446 17.10 4.10 0.16
N GLN A 447 18.15 4.78 0.64
CA GLN A 447 19.41 4.95 -0.10
C GLN A 447 20.06 3.60 -0.43
N CYS A 448 20.18 2.72 0.58
CA CYS A 448 20.66 1.34 0.49
C CYS A 448 19.79 0.42 -0.38
N SER A 449 18.62 0.89 -0.85
CA SER A 449 17.73 0.11 -1.71
C SER A 449 17.69 0.66 -3.15
N SER A 450 18.18 1.89 -3.36
CA SER A 450 18.24 2.54 -4.67
C SER A 450 19.65 2.66 -5.25
N SER A 451 20.69 2.65 -4.42
CA SER A 451 22.10 2.80 -4.81
C SER A 451 22.96 1.65 -4.26
N ASP A 452 24.00 1.28 -5.01
CA ASP A 452 25.04 0.36 -4.55
C ASP A 452 25.98 1.02 -3.52
N SER A 453 26.08 2.35 -3.49
CA SER A 453 26.87 3.11 -2.51
C SER A 453 26.03 3.52 -1.29
N CYS A 454 26.09 2.72 -0.23
CA CYS A 454 25.43 3.02 1.06
C CYS A 454 26.42 3.18 2.24
N SER A 455 27.70 3.41 1.95
CA SER A 455 28.78 3.34 2.94
C SER A 455 28.72 4.44 4.00
N GLU A 456 28.50 5.70 3.61
CA GLU A 456 28.62 6.86 4.51
C GLU A 456 27.59 6.86 5.64
N CYS A 457 26.32 6.61 5.31
CA CYS A 457 25.25 6.63 6.30
C CYS A 457 25.32 5.43 7.26
N LEU A 458 25.80 4.28 6.76
CA LEU A 458 26.11 3.10 7.57
C LEU A 458 27.27 3.38 8.55
N GLN A 459 28.33 4.05 8.10
CA GLN A 459 29.46 4.41 8.97
C GLN A 459 29.02 5.25 10.17
N LEU A 460 28.14 6.23 9.98
CA LEU A 460 27.62 7.05 11.07
C LEU A 460 26.87 6.21 12.12
N LEU A 461 26.00 5.30 11.66
CA LEU A 461 25.21 4.44 12.54
C LEU A 461 26.06 3.34 13.21
N HIS A 462 27.07 2.80 12.51
CA HIS A 462 28.04 1.85 13.07
C HIS A 462 28.91 2.53 14.15
N GLY A 463 29.35 3.77 13.90
CA GLY A 463 30.06 4.59 14.89
C GLY A 463 29.23 4.82 16.14
N PHE A 464 27.96 5.22 15.98
CA PHE A 464 27.03 5.39 17.10
C PHE A 464 26.84 4.10 17.91
N ALA A 465 26.69 2.95 17.25
CA ALA A 465 26.60 1.65 17.94
C ALA A 465 27.87 1.31 18.74
N GLY A 466 29.05 1.64 18.21
CA GLY A 466 30.34 1.46 18.89
C GLY A 466 30.48 2.33 20.14
N GLU A 467 30.12 3.61 20.03
CA GLU A 467 30.12 4.55 21.17
C GLU A 467 29.10 4.18 22.25
N ALA A 468 27.90 3.74 21.87
CA ALA A 468 26.88 3.32 22.82
C ALA A 468 27.32 2.10 23.63
N LEU A 469 28.05 1.18 22.99
CA LEU A 469 28.66 0.02 23.66
C LEU A 469 29.76 0.44 24.64
N SER A 470 30.63 1.38 24.28
CA SER A 470 31.71 1.83 25.19
C SER A 470 31.17 2.53 26.44
N LYS A 471 30.05 3.24 26.33
CA LYS A 471 29.35 3.86 27.48
C LYS A 471 28.53 2.88 28.32
N SER A 472 28.39 1.62 27.88
CA SER A 472 27.51 0.62 28.52
C SER A 472 26.06 1.10 28.74
N SER A 473 25.57 2.00 27.89
CA SER A 473 24.21 2.56 28.00
C SER A 473 23.20 1.68 27.28
N ALA A 474 22.44 0.87 28.02
CA ALA A 474 21.49 -0.07 27.43
C ALA A 474 20.37 0.61 26.59
N GLU A 475 20.01 1.86 26.88
CA GLU A 475 19.05 2.63 26.06
C GLU A 475 19.68 3.11 24.74
N GLU A 476 20.90 3.66 24.77
CA GLU A 476 21.61 4.08 23.54
C GLU A 476 21.94 2.88 22.66
N ILE A 477 22.36 1.76 23.26
CA ILE A 477 22.60 0.50 22.54
C ILE A 477 21.30 0.03 21.87
N SER A 478 20.17 0.08 22.57
CA SER A 478 18.87 -0.32 22.00
C SER A 478 18.47 0.58 20.84
N LEU A 479 18.66 1.91 20.96
CA LEU A 479 18.41 2.86 19.87
C LEU A 479 19.29 2.56 18.65
N ALA A 480 20.59 2.34 18.86
CA ALA A 480 21.54 2.02 17.80
C ALA A 480 21.16 0.72 17.08
N LEU A 481 20.84 -0.35 17.82
CA LEU A 481 20.40 -1.62 17.25
C LEU A 481 19.10 -1.50 16.46
N LYS A 482 18.12 -0.73 16.96
CA LYS A 482 16.87 -0.45 16.25
C LYS A 482 17.10 0.36 14.97
N ALA A 483 17.99 1.34 15.00
CA ALA A 483 18.41 2.08 13.82
C ALA A 483 19.07 1.14 12.79
N LEU A 484 20.01 0.28 13.19
CA LEU A 484 20.60 -0.72 12.29
C LEU A 484 19.55 -1.69 11.72
N GLY A 485 18.55 -2.06 12.52
CA GLY A 485 17.40 -2.87 12.08
C GLY A 485 16.50 -2.16 11.07
N ASN A 486 16.27 -0.85 11.20
CA ASN A 486 15.55 -0.03 10.22
C ASN A 486 16.30 0.00 8.88
N VAL A 487 17.62 0.24 8.90
CA VAL A 487 18.43 0.19 7.66
C VAL A 487 18.34 -1.20 7.02
N GLY A 488 18.45 -2.27 7.83
CA GLY A 488 18.28 -3.64 7.37
C GLY A 488 19.34 -4.08 6.35
N HIS A 489 20.57 -3.56 6.46
CA HIS A 489 21.66 -3.85 5.52
C HIS A 489 22.60 -4.96 6.05
N PRO A 490 23.04 -5.93 5.23
CA PRO A 490 23.92 -7.03 5.65
C PRO A 490 25.24 -6.59 6.30
N ALA A 491 25.82 -5.47 5.88
CA ALA A 491 27.05 -4.92 6.48
C ALA A 491 26.92 -4.63 8.00
N SER A 492 25.70 -4.45 8.50
CA SER A 492 25.44 -4.22 9.93
C SER A 492 25.53 -5.50 10.78
N ILE A 493 25.52 -6.70 10.18
CA ILE A 493 25.58 -7.97 10.92
C ILE A 493 26.83 -8.05 11.81
N LYS A 494 27.99 -7.63 11.30
CA LYS A 494 29.25 -7.62 12.08
C LYS A 494 29.13 -6.79 13.35
N HIS A 495 28.42 -5.66 13.28
CA HIS A 495 28.21 -4.78 14.41
C HIS A 495 27.15 -5.33 15.38
N ILE A 496 26.05 -5.90 14.86
CA ILE A 496 24.99 -6.51 15.67
C ILE A 496 25.50 -7.74 16.44
N LYS A 497 26.38 -8.56 15.85
CA LYS A 497 26.96 -9.75 16.50
C LYS A 497 27.64 -9.45 17.83
N LYS A 498 28.17 -8.24 18.03
CA LYS A 498 28.78 -7.82 19.31
C LYS A 498 27.79 -7.83 20.48
N PHE A 499 26.50 -7.82 20.20
CA PHE A 499 25.42 -7.79 21.19
C PHE A 499 24.62 -9.10 21.26
N LEU A 500 25.01 -10.13 20.49
CA LEU A 500 24.34 -11.43 20.48
C LEU A 500 25.06 -12.41 21.41
N LEU A 501 24.30 -13.12 22.24
CA LEU A 501 24.82 -14.18 23.10
C LEU A 501 25.48 -15.29 22.27
N GLY A 502 26.65 -15.74 22.70
CA GLY A 502 27.46 -16.76 22.01
C GLY A 502 28.45 -16.22 20.98
N TYR A 503 28.37 -14.93 20.61
CA TYR A 503 29.24 -14.33 19.58
C TYR A 503 30.28 -13.35 20.11
N ALA A 504 30.07 -12.78 21.30
CA ALA A 504 31.02 -11.87 21.94
C ALA A 504 31.06 -12.11 23.45
N ALA A 505 32.25 -12.11 24.04
CA ALA A 505 32.44 -12.38 25.48
C ALA A 505 31.67 -11.37 26.36
N GLY A 506 31.79 -10.07 26.07
CA GLY A 506 31.09 -9.01 26.80
C GLY A 506 29.58 -8.91 26.51
N ALA A 507 29.03 -9.75 25.63
CA ALA A 507 27.57 -9.76 25.41
C ALA A 507 26.82 -10.31 26.62
N SER A 508 27.42 -11.22 27.39
CA SER A 508 26.78 -11.84 28.57
C SER A 508 26.44 -10.83 29.67
N ASP A 509 27.19 -9.73 29.76
CA ASP A 509 27.01 -8.67 30.76
C ASP A 509 25.87 -7.70 30.41
N LEU A 510 25.36 -7.77 29.17
CA LEU A 510 24.30 -6.87 28.71
C LEU A 510 22.91 -7.31 29.19
N PRO A 511 22.00 -6.37 29.49
CA PRO A 511 20.64 -6.70 29.91
C PRO A 511 19.85 -7.47 28.83
N LEU A 512 18.90 -8.31 29.27
CA LEU A 512 18.02 -9.10 28.39
C LEU A 512 17.35 -8.27 27.28
N ARG A 513 16.95 -7.02 27.57
CA ARG A 513 16.33 -6.10 26.58
C ARG A 513 17.24 -5.79 25.40
N VAL A 514 18.56 -5.74 25.62
CA VAL A 514 19.56 -5.49 24.58
C VAL A 514 19.67 -6.71 23.66
N HIS A 515 19.74 -7.92 24.22
CA HIS A 515 19.79 -9.16 23.42
C HIS A 515 18.53 -9.35 22.58
N VAL A 516 17.36 -9.09 23.17
CA VAL A 516 16.08 -9.09 22.45
C VAL A 516 16.13 -8.13 21.26
N THR A 517 16.61 -6.91 21.49
CA THR A 517 16.71 -5.89 20.44
C THR A 517 17.71 -6.30 19.35
N ALA A 518 18.85 -6.89 19.73
CA ALA A 518 19.88 -7.36 18.79
C ALA A 518 19.36 -8.47 17.87
N VAL A 519 18.61 -9.45 18.42
CA VAL A 519 17.97 -10.50 17.61
C VAL A 519 16.93 -9.90 16.67
N MET A 520 16.07 -8.99 17.16
CA MET A 520 15.04 -8.36 16.34
C MET A 520 15.61 -7.46 15.23
N ALA A 521 16.79 -6.87 15.42
CA ALA A 521 17.49 -6.09 14.40
C ALA A 521 17.85 -6.91 13.15
N LEU A 522 17.96 -8.25 13.28
CA LEU A 522 18.23 -9.14 12.15
C LEU A 522 17.01 -9.36 11.24
N LYS A 523 15.80 -9.02 11.68
CA LYS A 523 14.53 -9.29 10.95
C LYS A 523 14.54 -8.73 9.52
N ASN A 524 14.83 -7.44 9.36
CA ASN A 524 14.83 -6.80 8.05
C ASN A 524 16.05 -7.20 7.22
N ILE A 525 17.19 -7.47 7.87
CA ILE A 525 18.40 -7.98 7.21
C ILE A 525 18.15 -9.35 6.57
N GLY A 526 17.37 -10.21 7.23
CA GLY A 526 17.02 -11.55 6.75
C GLY A 526 16.17 -11.55 5.48
N LEU A 527 15.60 -10.40 5.08
CA LEU A 527 14.94 -10.24 3.78
C LEU A 527 15.94 -10.03 2.63
N LYS A 528 17.13 -9.50 2.93
CA LYS A 528 18.22 -9.25 1.96
C LYS A 528 19.24 -10.40 1.93
N ASP A 529 19.66 -10.87 3.11
CA ASP A 529 20.58 -12.00 3.28
C ASP A 529 19.98 -13.07 4.21
N PRO A 530 19.05 -13.90 3.70
CA PRO A 530 18.35 -14.90 4.50
C PRO A 530 19.30 -15.97 5.03
N LYS A 531 20.33 -16.38 4.26
CA LYS A 531 21.23 -17.48 4.63
C LYS A 531 22.05 -17.14 5.87
N MET A 532 22.63 -15.94 5.91
CA MET A 532 23.45 -15.51 7.06
C MET A 532 22.60 -15.35 8.31
N VAL A 533 21.40 -14.78 8.19
CA VAL A 533 20.48 -14.62 9.34
C VAL A 533 19.96 -15.98 9.83
N GLN A 534 19.68 -16.92 8.92
CA GLN A 534 19.30 -18.29 9.27
C GLN A 534 20.36 -18.98 10.12
N ALA A 535 21.64 -18.90 9.73
CA ALA A 535 22.73 -19.48 10.49
C ALA A 535 22.78 -18.93 11.93
N ILE A 536 22.72 -17.60 12.07
CA ILE A 536 22.79 -16.93 13.38
C ILE A 536 21.61 -17.30 14.27
N THR A 537 20.40 -17.20 13.73
CA THR A 537 19.18 -17.40 14.52
C THR A 537 18.94 -18.86 14.89
N LEU A 538 19.36 -19.80 14.04
CA LEU A 538 19.31 -21.23 14.32
C LEU A 538 20.26 -21.59 15.47
N GLU A 539 21.49 -21.07 15.46
CA GLU A 539 22.47 -21.29 16.54
C GLU A 539 21.95 -20.80 17.90
N ILE A 540 21.40 -19.58 17.94
CA ILE A 540 20.78 -19.01 19.15
C ILE A 540 19.61 -19.86 19.64
N PHE A 541 18.75 -20.33 18.72
CA PHE A 541 17.60 -21.14 19.08
C PHE A 541 17.98 -22.51 19.65
N LEU A 542 18.97 -23.19 19.07
CA LEU A 542 19.39 -24.53 19.47
C LEU A 542 20.11 -24.55 20.84
N ASN A 543 20.71 -23.43 21.25
CA ASN A 543 21.38 -23.33 22.54
C ASN A 543 20.38 -23.17 23.70
N GLN A 544 20.09 -24.27 24.39
CA GLN A 544 19.13 -24.32 25.51
C GLN A 544 19.56 -23.51 26.75
N LYS A 545 20.84 -23.09 26.84
CA LYS A 545 21.32 -22.22 27.93
C LYS A 545 20.87 -20.78 27.75
N ILE A 546 20.48 -20.37 26.54
CA ILE A 546 20.00 -19.03 26.26
C ILE A 546 18.56 -18.87 26.78
N HIS A 547 18.25 -17.69 27.30
CA HIS A 547 16.94 -17.37 27.86
C HIS A 547 15.79 -17.70 26.89
N PRO A 548 14.70 -18.38 27.33
CA PRO A 548 13.60 -18.84 26.46
C PRO A 548 13.03 -17.76 25.53
N ARG A 549 12.92 -16.52 26.02
CA ARG A 549 12.43 -15.38 25.22
C ARG A 549 13.30 -15.09 24.00
N ILE A 550 14.62 -15.10 24.17
CA ILE A 550 15.56 -14.84 23.07
C ILE A 550 15.45 -15.96 22.05
N ARG A 551 15.35 -17.22 22.50
CA ARG A 551 15.20 -18.40 21.62
C ARG A 551 13.90 -18.35 20.81
N MET A 552 12.77 -17.98 21.43
CA MET A 552 11.48 -17.81 20.74
C MET A 552 11.56 -16.69 19.68
N LEU A 553 12.16 -15.55 20.02
CA LEU A 553 12.32 -14.45 19.06
C LEU A 553 13.32 -14.78 17.94
N ALA A 554 14.40 -15.50 18.24
CA ALA A 554 15.34 -15.98 17.24
C ALA A 554 14.63 -16.91 16.26
N ALA A 555 13.82 -17.85 16.74
CA ALA A 555 13.01 -18.70 15.88
C ALA A 555 11.94 -17.91 15.08
N ALA A 556 11.37 -16.85 15.66
CA ALA A 556 10.44 -15.98 14.94
C ALA A 556 11.15 -15.26 13.78
N VAL A 557 12.34 -14.71 14.01
CA VAL A 557 13.17 -14.09 12.96
C VAL A 557 13.59 -15.12 11.92
N LEU A 558 14.00 -16.32 12.35
CA LEU A 558 14.35 -17.43 11.47
C LEU A 558 13.22 -17.74 10.50
N LEU A 559 11.98 -17.88 10.98
CA LEU A 559 10.83 -18.20 10.14
C LEU A 559 10.43 -17.06 9.19
N GLU A 560 10.71 -15.79 9.52
CA GLU A 560 10.52 -14.66 8.60
C GLU A 560 11.47 -14.69 7.40
N THR A 561 12.64 -15.36 7.51
CA THR A 561 13.57 -15.56 6.38
C THR A 561 13.09 -16.57 5.34
N LYS A 562 11.92 -17.18 5.55
CA LYS A 562 11.32 -18.22 4.69
C LYS A 562 12.25 -19.43 4.49
N PRO A 563 12.70 -20.09 5.57
CA PRO A 563 13.64 -21.20 5.49
C PRO A 563 13.07 -22.41 4.73
N GLY A 564 13.96 -23.18 4.10
CA GLY A 564 13.61 -24.42 3.43
C GLY A 564 13.30 -25.56 4.40
N LEU A 565 12.86 -26.70 3.84
CA LEU A 565 12.46 -27.89 4.60
C LEU A 565 13.49 -28.36 5.65
N PRO A 566 14.81 -28.44 5.37
CA PRO A 566 15.78 -28.96 6.33
C PRO A 566 15.78 -28.18 7.65
N ILE A 567 15.81 -26.85 7.59
CA ILE A 567 15.80 -25.99 8.78
C ILE A 567 14.47 -26.13 9.54
N VAL A 568 13.34 -26.22 8.82
CA VAL A 568 12.01 -26.38 9.44
C VAL A 568 11.88 -27.73 10.15
N VAL A 569 12.45 -28.80 9.59
CA VAL A 569 12.50 -30.12 10.25
C VAL A 569 13.44 -30.09 11.45
N SER A 570 14.59 -29.43 11.36
CA SER A 570 15.49 -29.26 12.52
C SER A 570 14.83 -28.51 13.67
N LEU A 571 14.01 -27.48 13.38
CA LEU A 571 13.19 -26.80 14.39
C LEU A 571 12.21 -27.78 15.05
N ALA A 572 11.56 -28.64 14.27
CA ALA A 572 10.64 -29.63 14.81
C ALA A 572 11.36 -30.67 15.70
N ASP A 573 12.51 -31.19 15.27
CA ASP A 573 13.30 -32.12 16.09
C ASP A 573 13.73 -31.50 17.42
N ALA A 574 14.23 -30.27 17.38
CA ALA A 574 14.62 -29.53 18.58
C ALA A 574 13.44 -29.32 19.54
N VAL A 575 12.23 -29.08 19.04
CA VAL A 575 11.02 -28.93 19.87
C VAL A 575 10.66 -30.22 20.62
N GLN A 576 10.95 -31.40 20.05
CA GLN A 576 10.69 -32.66 20.75
C GLN A 576 11.55 -32.81 22.02
N LYS A 577 12.75 -32.23 22.02
CA LYS A 577 13.74 -32.26 23.10
C LYS A 577 13.74 -30.96 23.92
N GLU A 578 12.74 -30.10 23.74
CA GLU A 578 12.71 -28.77 24.35
C GLU A 578 12.27 -28.84 25.83
N PRO A 579 13.10 -28.38 26.78
CA PRO A 579 12.74 -28.37 28.19
C PRO A 579 11.67 -27.32 28.53
N SER A 580 11.62 -26.19 27.81
CA SER A 580 10.68 -25.11 28.09
C SER A 580 9.37 -25.29 27.33
N MET A 581 8.27 -25.57 28.04
CA MET A 581 6.93 -25.62 27.45
C MET A 581 6.52 -24.28 26.80
N GLN A 582 7.07 -23.14 27.27
CA GLN A 582 6.89 -21.84 26.64
C GLN A 582 7.43 -21.84 25.21
N VAL A 583 8.66 -22.31 25.02
CA VAL A 583 9.31 -22.40 23.70
C VAL A 583 8.59 -23.44 22.83
N ALA A 584 8.32 -24.64 23.35
CA ALA A 584 7.68 -25.70 22.58
C ALA A 584 6.29 -25.29 22.05
N SER A 585 5.43 -24.71 22.92
CA SER A 585 4.11 -24.20 22.55
C SER A 585 4.21 -23.07 21.51
N PHE A 586 5.17 -22.16 21.67
CA PHE A 586 5.39 -21.07 20.76
C PHE A 586 5.77 -21.55 19.35
N ILE A 587 6.76 -22.43 19.24
CA ILE A 587 7.23 -22.94 17.94
C ILE A 587 6.15 -23.77 17.27
N TYR A 588 5.51 -24.69 18.00
CA TYR A 588 4.43 -25.51 17.46
C TYR A 588 3.29 -24.66 16.89
N SER A 589 2.80 -23.68 17.66
CA SER A 589 1.72 -22.80 17.21
C SER A 589 2.14 -21.93 16.01
N HIS A 590 3.40 -21.49 15.96
CA HIS A 590 3.93 -20.71 14.83
C HIS A 590 4.03 -21.56 13.55
N LEU A 591 4.58 -22.77 13.62
CA LEU A 591 4.64 -23.69 12.48
C LEU A 591 3.23 -24.06 11.98
N ARG A 592 2.30 -24.33 12.90
CA ARG A 592 0.89 -24.62 12.57
C ARG A 592 0.21 -23.43 11.89
N ALA A 593 0.45 -22.21 12.38
CA ALA A 593 -0.05 -20.98 11.79
C ALA A 593 0.49 -20.76 10.36
N LEU A 594 1.79 -20.97 10.13
CA LEU A 594 2.41 -20.84 8.81
C LEU A 594 1.96 -21.94 7.85
N GLY A 595 1.78 -23.17 8.33
CA GLY A 595 1.30 -24.30 7.53
C GLY A 595 -0.10 -24.11 6.93
N ARG A 596 -0.89 -23.18 7.48
CA ARG A 596 -2.24 -22.81 7.01
C ARG A 596 -2.25 -21.60 6.06
N SER A 597 -1.11 -20.97 5.82
CA SER A 597 -1.03 -19.78 4.95
C SER A 597 -1.32 -20.14 3.49
N THR A 598 -2.14 -19.32 2.83
CA THR A 598 -2.41 -19.41 1.39
C THR A 598 -1.63 -18.39 0.56
N ALA A 599 -0.86 -17.50 1.20
CA ALA A 599 -0.05 -16.49 0.52
C ALA A 599 0.99 -17.13 -0.44
N PRO A 600 1.11 -16.67 -1.71
CA PRO A 600 1.95 -17.31 -2.72
C PRO A 600 3.43 -17.43 -2.34
N ASP A 601 3.99 -16.41 -1.70
CA ASP A 601 5.39 -16.35 -1.28
C ASP A 601 5.73 -17.25 -0.09
N LEU A 602 4.72 -17.75 0.62
CA LEU A 602 4.87 -18.64 1.77
C LEU A 602 4.55 -20.10 1.43
N GLN A 603 4.11 -20.44 0.22
CA GLN A 603 3.61 -21.78 -0.12
C GLN A 603 4.64 -22.91 0.12
N VAL A 604 5.91 -22.66 -0.23
CA VAL A 604 6.99 -23.62 0.00
C VAL A 604 7.21 -23.85 1.50
N MET A 605 7.33 -22.76 2.27
CA MET A 605 7.48 -22.85 3.73
C MET A 605 6.24 -23.45 4.40
N ALA A 606 5.04 -23.10 3.97
CA ALA A 606 3.79 -23.64 4.50
C ALA A 606 3.73 -25.17 4.32
N SER A 607 4.20 -25.68 3.17
CA SER A 607 4.31 -27.11 2.92
C SER A 607 5.29 -27.79 3.89
N ALA A 608 6.48 -27.20 4.08
CA ALA A 608 7.45 -27.68 5.05
C ALA A 608 6.91 -27.66 6.49
N CYS A 609 6.22 -26.59 6.88
CA CYS A 609 5.60 -26.47 8.20
C CYS A 609 4.48 -27.51 8.40
N ARG A 610 3.67 -27.83 7.38
CA ARG A 610 2.66 -28.90 7.47
C ARG A 610 3.30 -30.26 7.75
N MET A 611 4.43 -30.56 7.10
CA MET A 611 5.17 -31.79 7.37
C MET A 611 5.75 -31.80 8.78
N ALA A 612 6.42 -30.73 9.20
CA ALA A 612 6.98 -30.60 10.54
C ALA A 612 5.92 -30.74 11.65
N VAL A 613 4.75 -30.10 11.51
CA VAL A 613 3.66 -30.19 12.49
C VAL A 613 3.12 -31.61 12.62
N ARG A 614 3.09 -32.40 11.55
CA ARG A 614 2.68 -33.83 11.61
C ARG A 614 3.65 -34.69 12.40
N ALA A 615 4.93 -34.30 12.47
CA ALA A 615 5.95 -35.00 13.26
C ALA A 615 5.94 -34.59 14.75
N LEU A 616 5.20 -33.54 15.13
CA LEU A 616 5.15 -33.03 16.49
C LEU A 616 3.94 -33.56 17.27
N SER A 617 4.10 -33.74 18.58
CA SER A 617 3.01 -34.20 19.45
C SER A 617 1.88 -33.17 19.57
N PRO A 618 0.60 -33.56 19.40
CA PRO A 618 -0.55 -32.66 19.58
C PRO A 618 -0.69 -32.06 20.98
N LYS A 619 0.05 -32.57 21.99
CA LYS A 619 0.06 -32.03 23.36
C LYS A 619 0.44 -30.55 23.41
N PHE A 620 1.25 -30.09 22.46
CA PHE A 620 1.65 -28.68 22.34
C PHE A 620 0.52 -27.78 21.81
N ASP A 621 -0.51 -28.33 21.14
CA ASP A 621 -1.70 -27.56 20.70
C ASP A 621 -2.65 -27.31 21.89
N ARG A 622 -2.76 -28.29 22.79
CA ARG A 622 -3.67 -28.30 23.95
C ARG A 622 -3.15 -27.48 25.14
N SER A 623 -2.03 -26.79 24.99
CA SER A 623 -1.50 -25.90 26.02
C SER A 623 -2.48 -24.75 26.31
N GLY A 624 -2.68 -24.39 27.58
CA GLY A 624 -3.56 -23.29 27.99
C GLY A 624 -3.03 -21.90 27.57
N TYR A 625 -3.83 -20.85 27.83
CA TYR A 625 -3.46 -19.46 27.52
C TYR A 625 -2.22 -18.94 28.27
N GLN A 626 -1.81 -19.63 29.35
CA GLN A 626 -0.59 -19.33 30.12
C GLN A 626 0.73 -19.62 29.37
N PHE A 627 0.68 -20.34 28.24
CA PHE A 627 1.86 -20.62 27.42
C PHE A 627 1.97 -19.68 26.22
N SER A 628 3.19 -19.43 25.79
CA SER A 628 3.51 -18.57 24.65
C SER A 628 2.94 -19.17 23.37
N LYS A 629 2.32 -18.33 22.53
CA LYS A 629 1.61 -18.75 21.32
C LYS A 629 1.69 -17.71 20.21
N VAL A 630 1.55 -18.20 18.98
CA VAL A 630 1.38 -17.40 17.78
C VAL A 630 0.02 -17.67 17.17
N PHE A 631 -0.74 -16.60 16.95
CA PHE A 631 -1.99 -16.59 16.20
C PHE A 631 -1.75 -15.90 14.86
N ARG A 632 -2.23 -16.52 13.78
CA ARG A 632 -2.18 -15.92 12.45
C ARG A 632 -3.51 -16.12 11.76
N PHE A 633 -4.12 -15.02 11.36
CA PHE A 633 -5.19 -15.01 10.38
C PHE A 633 -4.60 -14.57 9.04
N SER A 634 -4.87 -15.28 7.96
CA SER A 634 -4.44 -14.87 6.63
C SER A 634 -5.44 -15.25 5.58
N ILE A 635 -5.66 -14.34 4.64
CA ILE A 635 -6.50 -14.52 3.47
C ILE A 635 -5.75 -14.00 2.25
N PHE A 636 -5.76 -14.78 1.16
CA PHE A 636 -5.25 -14.36 -0.13
C PHE A 636 -6.30 -14.74 -1.18
N LYS A 637 -6.63 -13.80 -2.06
CA LYS A 637 -7.62 -13.99 -3.13
C LYS A 637 -6.90 -13.86 -4.47
N GLU A 638 -6.83 -14.97 -5.21
CA GLU A 638 -6.11 -15.05 -6.49
C GLU A 638 -6.71 -14.09 -7.53
N PHE A 639 -8.05 -13.98 -7.63
CA PHE A 639 -8.68 -13.07 -8.60
C PHE A 639 -8.37 -11.58 -8.34
N LEU A 640 -8.05 -11.21 -7.10
CA LEU A 640 -7.58 -9.86 -6.73
C LEU A 640 -6.04 -9.77 -6.72
N MET A 641 -5.34 -10.91 -6.85
CA MET A 641 -3.90 -11.05 -6.61
C MET A 641 -3.41 -10.32 -5.34
N SER A 642 -4.28 -10.31 -4.32
CA SER A 642 -4.10 -9.51 -3.10
C SER A 642 -4.42 -10.34 -1.87
N GLY A 643 -3.79 -9.99 -0.75
CA GLY A 643 -4.01 -10.69 0.50
C GLY A 643 -3.64 -9.91 1.73
N LEU A 644 -4.22 -10.32 2.85
CA LEU A 644 -4.04 -9.73 4.16
C LEU A 644 -3.66 -10.83 5.16
N ALA A 645 -2.70 -10.56 6.03
CA ALA A 645 -2.40 -11.41 7.16
C ALA A 645 -2.23 -10.58 8.42
N ALA A 646 -2.92 -10.97 9.48
CA ALA A 646 -2.76 -10.44 10.82
C ALA A 646 -2.08 -11.51 11.69
N LYS A 647 -0.94 -11.16 12.27
CA LYS A 647 -0.16 -12.03 13.16
C LYS A 647 -0.15 -11.41 14.55
N TYR A 648 -0.53 -12.20 15.55
CA TYR A 648 -0.47 -11.84 16.95
C TYR A 648 0.39 -12.85 17.70
N LEU A 649 1.48 -12.37 18.27
CA LEU A 649 2.50 -13.16 18.96
C LEU A 649 2.49 -12.80 20.43
N VAL A 650 2.42 -13.80 21.31
CA VAL A 650 2.37 -13.62 22.77
C VAL A 650 3.48 -14.44 23.42
N LEU A 651 4.32 -13.77 24.21
CA LEU A 651 5.36 -14.38 25.02
C LEU A 651 4.99 -14.27 26.50
N ASN A 652 4.79 -15.40 27.15
CA ASN A 652 4.42 -15.51 28.55
C ASN A 652 5.62 -15.92 29.41
N ASN A 653 5.60 -15.51 30.68
CA ASN A 653 6.49 -16.01 31.71
C ASN A 653 5.77 -17.09 32.53
N ALA A 654 6.51 -18.01 33.16
CA ALA A 654 5.90 -18.98 34.06
C ALA A 654 5.26 -18.26 35.27
N GLY A 655 4.01 -18.62 35.61
CA GLY A 655 3.30 -18.09 36.80
C GLY A 655 2.67 -16.69 36.64
N SER A 656 2.56 -16.14 35.43
CA SER A 656 1.92 -14.84 35.19
C SER A 656 0.74 -14.94 34.21
N LEU A 657 -0.37 -14.25 34.51
CA LEU A 657 -1.55 -14.12 33.64
C LEU A 657 -1.40 -13.00 32.60
N ILE A 658 -0.56 -12.00 32.88
CA ILE A 658 -0.29 -10.89 31.97
C ILE A 658 0.89 -11.31 31.09
N PRO A 659 0.81 -11.22 29.74
CA PRO A 659 1.94 -11.53 28.88
C PRO A 659 3.14 -10.62 29.14
N ALA A 660 4.35 -11.19 29.05
CA ALA A 660 5.59 -10.40 29.18
C ALA A 660 5.78 -9.51 27.95
N MET A 661 5.43 -10.04 26.78
CA MET A 661 5.49 -9.32 25.50
C MET A 661 4.36 -9.77 24.58
N ALA A 662 3.77 -8.82 23.86
CA ALA A 662 2.83 -9.07 22.78
C ALA A 662 3.22 -8.26 21.54
N ILE A 663 3.19 -8.89 20.36
CA ILE A 663 3.47 -8.24 19.07
C ILE A 663 2.29 -8.49 18.14
N SER A 664 1.69 -7.41 17.63
CA SER A 664 0.68 -7.45 16.58
C SER A 664 1.28 -6.90 15.29
N GLN A 665 1.17 -7.65 14.20
CA GLN A 665 1.72 -7.28 12.89
C GLN A 665 0.66 -7.49 11.81
N LEU A 666 0.46 -6.47 10.97
CA LEU A 666 -0.33 -6.54 9.75
C LEU A 666 0.61 -6.67 8.55
N ARG A 667 0.33 -7.63 7.66
CA ARG A 667 1.03 -7.84 6.39
C ARG A 667 0.05 -7.82 5.23
N THR A 668 0.37 -7.09 4.18
CA THR A 668 -0.45 -6.94 2.98
C THR A 668 0.32 -7.38 1.74
N HIS A 669 -0.37 -8.06 0.83
CA HIS A 669 0.11 -8.42 -0.50
C HIS A 669 -0.72 -7.66 -1.51
N PHE A 670 -0.09 -6.86 -2.37
CA PHE A 670 -0.75 -6.08 -3.41
C PHE A 670 0.24 -5.77 -4.52
N LEU A 671 -0.22 -5.69 -5.78
CA LEU A 671 0.61 -5.33 -6.95
C LEU A 671 1.94 -6.12 -7.06
N GLY A 672 1.92 -7.41 -6.71
CA GLY A 672 3.12 -8.26 -6.73
C GLY A 672 4.17 -7.87 -5.68
N ARG A 673 3.80 -7.14 -4.63
CA ARG A 673 4.66 -6.70 -3.53
C ARG A 673 4.07 -7.07 -2.18
N VAL A 674 4.93 -7.07 -1.16
CA VAL A 674 4.57 -7.28 0.24
C VAL A 674 4.91 -6.02 1.02
N ALA A 675 4.00 -5.58 1.87
CA ALA A 675 4.25 -4.51 2.82
C ALA A 675 3.81 -4.95 4.22
N ASP A 676 4.40 -4.33 5.23
CA ASP A 676 4.02 -4.50 6.64
C ASP A 676 3.50 -3.14 7.16
N PRO A 677 2.24 -2.74 6.86
CA PRO A 677 1.77 -1.37 7.09
C PRO A 677 1.82 -0.95 8.56
N LEU A 678 1.59 -1.89 9.48
CA LEU A 678 1.55 -1.62 10.92
C LEU A 678 2.11 -2.80 11.70
N GLU A 679 3.02 -2.51 12.63
CA GLU A 679 3.44 -3.43 13.68
C GLU A 679 3.49 -2.68 15.02
N VAL A 680 2.89 -3.27 16.04
CA VAL A 680 2.90 -2.74 17.41
C VAL A 680 3.42 -3.82 18.33
N GLY A 681 4.45 -3.51 19.11
CA GLY A 681 4.95 -4.38 20.16
C GLY A 681 4.78 -3.72 21.53
N ILE A 682 4.34 -4.49 22.51
CA ILE A 682 4.16 -4.06 23.90
C ILE A 682 4.88 -5.07 24.80
N THR A 683 5.63 -4.57 25.78
CA THR A 683 6.32 -5.33 26.83
C THR A 683 5.81 -4.83 28.18
N ALA A 684 5.45 -5.73 29.09
CA ALA A 684 4.75 -5.38 30.33
C ALA A 684 5.38 -6.02 31.59
N GLU A 685 6.70 -6.11 31.65
CA GLU A 685 7.42 -6.76 32.77
C GLU A 685 7.21 -6.03 34.11
N GLY A 686 7.28 -4.70 34.13
CA GLY A 686 7.01 -3.92 35.35
C GLY A 686 5.58 -4.14 35.86
N LEU A 687 4.62 -4.25 34.95
CA LEU A 687 3.23 -4.56 35.28
C LEU A 687 3.09 -5.98 35.87
N GLN A 688 3.80 -6.97 35.32
CA GLN A 688 3.82 -8.32 35.89
C GLN A 688 4.34 -8.30 37.33
N GLU A 689 5.47 -7.63 37.62
CA GLU A 689 6.02 -7.53 38.98
C GLU A 689 5.00 -6.91 39.97
N MET A 690 4.18 -5.96 39.52
CA MET A 690 3.13 -5.33 40.35
C MET A 690 1.96 -6.27 40.68
N PHE A 691 1.55 -7.12 39.73
CA PHE A 691 0.40 -8.02 39.88
C PHE A 691 0.77 -9.46 40.25
N ALA A 692 2.05 -9.84 40.20
CA ALA A 692 2.52 -11.22 40.41
C ALA A 692 2.44 -11.72 41.86
N LYS A 693 2.20 -10.86 42.86
CA LYS A 693 2.20 -11.26 44.29
C LYS A 693 0.96 -12.05 44.76
N GLY A 694 0.16 -12.66 43.88
CA GLY A 694 -1.10 -13.31 44.24
C GLY A 694 -1.30 -14.77 43.82
N TYR A 695 -0.40 -15.39 43.05
CA TYR A 695 -0.69 -16.71 42.47
C TYR A 695 -0.01 -17.86 43.21
N ALA A 696 -0.80 -18.63 43.97
CA ALA A 696 -0.48 -19.99 44.38
C ALA A 696 -1.36 -20.95 43.53
N PRO A 697 -0.82 -22.08 43.02
CA PRO A 697 -1.53 -22.92 42.03
C PRO A 697 -2.78 -23.65 42.55
N ASP A 698 -3.12 -23.50 43.84
CA ASP A 698 -4.01 -24.41 44.57
C ASP A 698 -5.10 -23.69 45.38
N ARG A 699 -5.50 -22.48 44.97
CA ARG A 699 -6.64 -21.77 45.59
C ARG A 699 -7.68 -21.37 44.57
N ASP A 700 -8.94 -21.60 44.94
CA ASP A 700 -10.14 -21.13 44.23
C ASP A 700 -10.05 -19.64 43.89
N TRP A 701 -10.70 -19.29 42.78
CA TRP A 701 -10.70 -18.03 42.04
C TRP A 701 -11.11 -16.75 42.82
N GLU A 702 -11.26 -16.82 44.14
CA GLU A 702 -11.52 -15.68 45.03
C GLU A 702 -10.19 -15.10 45.55
N THR A 703 -9.47 -14.35 44.70
CA THR A 703 -8.44 -13.42 45.18
C THR A 703 -8.96 -12.00 45.02
N ASP A 704 -9.31 -11.41 46.16
CA ASP A 704 -9.68 -10.00 46.28
C ASP A 704 -8.48 -9.13 45.87
N TYR A 705 -8.54 -8.53 44.68
CA TYR A 705 -7.55 -7.54 44.26
C TYR A 705 -7.71 -6.33 45.18
N ASP A 706 -6.81 -6.18 46.15
CA ASP A 706 -6.80 -5.02 47.04
C ASP A 706 -6.50 -3.74 46.24
N PHE A 707 -7.57 -3.14 45.70
CA PHE A 707 -7.55 -1.92 44.92
C PHE A 707 -6.95 -0.75 45.72
N LYS A 708 -7.01 -0.79 47.05
CA LYS A 708 -6.40 0.21 47.94
C LYS A 708 -4.88 0.06 47.94
N LYS A 709 -4.36 -1.16 47.90
CA LYS A 709 -2.92 -1.44 47.73
C LYS A 709 -2.42 -1.06 46.33
N ILE A 710 -3.17 -1.37 45.28
CA ILE A 710 -2.85 -0.95 43.90
C ILE A 710 -2.86 0.57 43.78
N LEU A 711 -3.89 1.26 44.30
CA LEU A 711 -3.92 2.72 44.31
C LEU A 711 -2.80 3.31 45.15
N LYS A 712 -2.46 2.74 46.32
CA LYS A 712 -1.35 3.22 47.14
C LYS A 712 -0.03 3.11 46.38
N THR A 713 0.22 1.97 45.74
CA THR A 713 1.37 1.73 44.87
C THR A 713 1.40 2.67 43.66
N LEU A 714 0.26 2.98 43.03
CA LEU A 714 0.16 3.98 41.95
C LEU A 714 0.24 5.43 42.45
N SER A 715 -0.16 5.70 43.69
CA SER A 715 -0.09 7.04 44.32
C SER A 715 1.35 7.39 44.68
N ASP A 716 2.14 6.39 45.06
CA ASP A 716 3.58 6.47 45.27
C ASP A 716 4.38 6.37 43.96
N TRP A 717 3.80 6.78 42.81
CA TRP A 717 4.48 6.69 41.52
C TRP A 717 5.83 7.41 41.43
N LYS A 718 6.07 8.36 42.34
CA LYS A 718 7.34 9.06 42.50
C LYS A 718 8.47 8.17 43.04
N ALA A 719 8.16 7.06 43.70
CA ALA A 719 9.11 6.12 44.31
C ALA A 719 9.61 5.03 43.35
N PHE A 720 9.06 4.94 42.13
CA PHE A 720 9.55 3.99 41.14
C PHE A 720 10.84 4.46 40.47
N SER A 721 11.74 3.49 40.23
CA SER A 721 12.97 3.71 39.46
C SER A 721 12.65 4.05 38.00
N SER A 722 13.45 4.94 37.41
CA SER A 722 13.42 5.24 35.98
C SER A 722 13.96 4.11 35.08
N ASP A 723 14.67 3.13 35.66
CA ASP A 723 15.43 2.14 34.87
C ASP A 723 14.57 0.94 34.41
N LYS A 724 13.41 0.74 35.05
CA LYS A 724 12.41 -0.29 34.72
C LYS A 724 11.04 0.34 34.41
N PRO A 725 10.66 0.52 33.14
CA PRO A 725 9.36 1.09 32.79
C PRO A 725 8.21 0.11 33.12
N PHE A 726 7.03 0.65 33.46
CA PHE A 726 5.82 -0.14 33.78
C PHE A 726 5.41 -1.04 32.61
N ALA A 727 5.38 -0.41 31.43
CA ALA A 727 5.23 -1.05 30.15
C ALA A 727 6.10 -0.29 29.16
N SER A 728 6.63 -0.96 28.16
CA SER A 728 7.28 -0.33 27.03
C SER A 728 6.65 -0.80 25.75
N GLY A 729 6.78 0.00 24.70
CA GLY A 729 6.25 -0.36 23.40
C GLY A 729 7.00 0.30 22.27
N TYR A 730 6.75 -0.23 21.08
CA TYR A 730 7.24 0.34 19.83
C TYR A 730 6.13 0.34 18.78
N LEU A 731 6.25 1.27 17.84
CA LEU A 731 5.41 1.38 16.66
C LEU A 731 6.28 1.32 15.41
N LYS A 732 5.97 0.39 14.50
CA LYS A 732 6.52 0.37 13.14
C LYS A 732 5.44 0.63 12.11
N MET A 733 5.79 1.41 11.09
CA MET A 733 5.01 1.54 9.87
C MET A 733 5.86 1.14 8.68
N PHE A 734 5.28 0.33 7.78
CA PHE A 734 5.98 -0.22 6.62
C PHE A 734 7.32 -0.92 6.97
N GLY A 735 7.33 -1.68 8.08
CA GLY A 735 8.53 -2.37 8.57
C GLY A 735 9.61 -1.47 9.21
N GLN A 736 9.41 -0.14 9.23
CA GLN A 736 10.32 0.83 9.83
C GLN A 736 9.83 1.25 11.21
N GLU A 737 10.67 1.11 12.22
CA GLU A 737 10.37 1.54 13.59
C GLU A 737 10.44 3.06 13.70
N LEU A 738 9.32 3.70 14.05
CA LEU A 738 9.21 5.16 14.10
C LEU A 738 9.47 5.71 15.50
N PHE A 739 9.04 4.95 16.51
CA PHE A 739 9.13 5.32 17.91
C PHE A 739 9.17 4.07 18.78
N PHE A 740 9.92 4.15 19.87
CA PHE A 740 9.81 3.24 21.01
C PHE A 740 10.05 4.00 22.31
N GLY A 741 9.43 3.52 23.38
CA GLY A 741 9.57 4.13 24.69
C GLY A 741 8.90 3.32 25.78
N GLY A 742 9.29 3.62 27.01
CA GLY A 742 8.64 3.15 28.21
C GLY A 742 7.63 4.17 28.72
N LEU A 743 6.55 3.68 29.33
CA LEU A 743 5.81 4.45 30.31
C LEU A 743 6.60 4.35 31.63
N ASP A 744 7.36 5.40 31.92
CA ASP A 744 8.10 5.60 33.16
C ASP A 744 7.72 6.95 33.80
N LYS A 745 8.29 7.24 34.96
CA LYS A 745 8.06 8.50 35.69
C LYS A 745 8.36 9.73 34.85
N ASN A 746 9.45 9.71 34.08
CA ASN A 746 9.91 10.84 33.26
C ASN A 746 9.00 11.03 32.04
N ALA A 747 8.55 9.95 31.42
CA ALA A 747 7.62 9.96 30.29
C ALA A 747 6.28 10.58 30.67
N ILE A 748 5.72 10.21 31.83
CA ILE A 748 4.48 10.80 32.36
C ILE A 748 4.68 12.30 32.63
N GLN A 749 5.81 12.68 33.23
CA GLN A 749 6.13 14.07 33.53
C GLN A 749 6.30 14.92 32.25
N ASN A 750 7.03 14.40 31.25
CA ASN A 750 7.23 15.06 29.96
C ASN A 750 5.91 15.21 29.19
N ALA A 751 5.03 14.20 29.23
CA ALA A 751 3.72 14.27 28.60
C ALA A 751 2.83 15.37 29.23
N LEU A 752 2.87 15.50 30.57
CA LEU A 752 2.17 16.56 31.28
C LEU A 752 2.72 17.95 30.91
N GLN A 753 4.05 18.11 30.86
CA GLN A 753 4.67 19.38 30.45
C GLN A 753 4.30 19.76 29.00
N ALA A 754 4.34 18.81 28.07
CA ALA A 754 3.96 19.06 26.67
C ALA A 754 2.48 19.45 26.53
N TRP A 755 1.60 18.91 27.37
CA TRP A 755 0.16 19.21 27.32
C TRP A 755 -0.17 20.61 27.87
N TYR A 756 0.51 21.02 28.95
CA TYR A 756 0.23 22.27 29.66
C TYR A 756 1.14 23.45 29.30
N GLY A 757 2.18 23.25 28.48
CA GLY A 757 3.06 24.30 27.96
C GLY A 757 4.44 24.35 28.63
N SER A 758 5.44 24.86 27.90
CA SER A 758 6.86 24.85 28.27
C SER A 758 7.32 25.99 29.17
N ASP A 759 6.49 27.00 29.42
CA ASP A 759 6.94 28.27 30.00
C ASP A 759 7.18 28.27 31.52
N GLU A 760 7.00 27.17 32.25
CA GLU A 760 7.38 27.14 33.67
C GLU A 760 7.58 25.71 34.22
N LYS A 761 8.48 25.58 35.21
CA LYS A 761 8.65 24.37 36.04
C LYS A 761 7.27 23.87 36.47
N ILE A 762 6.91 22.65 36.03
CA ILE A 762 5.73 21.85 36.38
C ILE A 762 4.53 22.73 36.80
N PRO A 763 3.54 23.00 35.93
CA PRO A 763 2.38 23.79 36.34
C PRO A 763 1.82 23.19 37.62
N SER A 764 1.73 24.03 38.67
CA SER A 764 1.26 23.58 39.96
C SER A 764 -0.08 22.86 39.75
N LEU A 765 -0.30 21.75 40.47
CA LEU A 765 -1.53 20.97 40.39
C LEU A 765 -2.78 21.88 40.47
N ARG A 766 -2.66 22.99 41.21
CA ARG A 766 -3.60 24.10 41.25
C ARG A 766 -3.93 24.71 39.88
N ARG A 767 -2.96 25.08 39.05
CA ARG A 767 -3.22 25.63 37.70
C ARG A 767 -3.96 24.64 36.82
N ILE A 768 -3.57 23.36 36.88
CA ILE A 768 -4.24 22.29 36.13
C ILE A 768 -5.72 22.19 36.56
N ILE A 769 -5.97 22.17 37.86
CA ILE A 769 -7.31 22.10 38.43
C ILE A 769 -8.11 23.37 38.10
N SER A 770 -7.53 24.56 38.23
CA SER A 770 -8.21 25.82 37.92
C SER A 770 -8.56 25.92 36.43
N SER A 771 -7.67 25.50 35.53
CA SER A 771 -7.94 25.46 34.09
C SER A 771 -9.05 24.46 33.76
N LEU A 772 -9.06 23.29 34.40
CA LEU A 772 -10.16 22.33 34.24
C LEU A 772 -11.47 22.88 34.81
N GLN A 773 -11.45 23.64 35.91
CA GLN A 773 -12.65 24.28 36.47
C GLN A 773 -13.20 25.40 35.57
N SER A 774 -12.33 26.23 34.98
CA SER A 774 -12.70 27.27 34.03
C SER A 774 -13.14 26.71 32.67
N GLY A 775 -12.82 25.46 32.38
CA GLY A 775 -13.03 24.82 31.08
C GLY A 775 -11.83 25.00 30.15
N VAL A 776 -11.37 23.91 29.53
CA VAL A 776 -10.27 23.91 28.56
C VAL A 776 -10.81 23.49 27.20
N GLY A 777 -11.05 24.48 26.34
CA GLY A 777 -11.33 24.28 24.92
C GLY A 777 -10.04 24.20 24.11
N ARG A 778 -9.83 23.11 23.35
CA ARG A 778 -8.72 23.01 22.40
C ARG A 778 -9.16 22.42 21.07
N GLN A 779 -8.56 22.96 20.01
CA GLN A 779 -8.65 22.43 18.66
C GLN A 779 -7.26 22.03 18.17
N TRP A 780 -7.15 20.76 17.79
CA TRP A 780 -6.01 20.17 17.14
C TRP A 780 -6.38 19.75 15.72
N THR A 781 -5.53 20.11 14.76
CA THR A 781 -5.70 19.79 13.34
C THR A 781 -4.39 19.20 12.84
N LYS A 782 -4.45 18.21 11.97
CA LYS A 782 -3.26 17.61 11.36
C LYS A 782 -3.54 17.25 9.92
N ALA A 783 -2.76 17.85 9.01
CA ALA A 783 -2.71 17.46 7.61
C ALA A 783 -1.59 16.42 7.41
N LEU A 784 -1.88 15.36 6.65
CA LEU A 784 -0.93 14.29 6.37
C LEU A 784 -1.08 13.78 4.94
N LEU A 785 0.01 13.87 4.16
CA LEU A 785 0.20 13.07 2.95
C LEU A 785 0.60 11.66 3.37
N SER A 786 -0.37 10.75 3.40
CA SER A 786 -0.20 9.40 3.94
C SER A 786 0.49 8.46 2.93
N SER A 787 0.31 8.70 1.64
CA SER A 787 0.96 7.94 0.57
C SER A 787 1.04 8.75 -0.72
N GLU A 788 2.19 8.68 -1.39
CA GLU A 788 2.42 9.14 -2.76
C GLU A 788 3.21 8.06 -3.48
N ILE A 789 2.54 7.27 -4.33
CA ILE A 789 3.17 6.23 -5.13
C ILE A 789 3.06 6.66 -6.58
N ARG A 790 4.18 6.70 -7.28
CA ARG A 790 4.24 7.16 -8.67
C ARG A 790 5.10 6.22 -9.48
N ARG A 791 4.65 5.91 -10.69
CA ARG A 791 5.43 5.26 -11.74
C ARG A 791 5.33 6.10 -12.99
N ILE A 792 6.45 6.65 -13.43
CA ILE A 792 6.54 7.49 -14.64
C ILE A 792 7.43 6.79 -15.64
N VAL A 793 6.95 6.61 -16.87
CA VAL A 793 7.69 6.04 -18.00
C VAL A 793 7.48 6.87 -19.26
N PRO A 794 8.48 7.01 -20.14
CA PRO A 794 8.29 7.67 -21.41
C PRO A 794 7.45 6.81 -22.35
N THR A 795 6.75 7.47 -23.27
CA THR A 795 6.14 6.81 -24.43
C THR A 795 6.95 7.01 -25.70
N CYS A 796 6.71 6.22 -26.74
CA CYS A 796 7.32 6.39 -28.07
C CYS A 796 7.19 7.82 -28.64
N THR A 797 6.18 8.57 -28.20
CA THR A 797 5.86 9.93 -28.68
C THR A 797 6.67 11.04 -28.01
N GLY A 798 7.42 10.73 -26.96
CA GLY A 798 8.12 11.73 -26.17
C GLY A 798 7.31 12.34 -25.02
N PHE A 799 6.03 11.96 -24.87
CA PHE A 799 5.25 12.29 -23.68
C PHE A 799 5.45 11.24 -22.57
N PRO A 800 5.57 11.64 -21.31
CA PRO A 800 5.56 10.70 -20.19
C PRO A 800 4.14 10.23 -19.89
N THR A 801 4.01 8.95 -19.53
CA THR A 801 2.82 8.43 -18.87
C THR A 801 3.10 8.14 -17.40
N GLU A 802 2.16 8.55 -16.55
CA GLU A 802 2.19 8.35 -15.12
C GLU A 802 1.06 7.41 -14.68
N THR A 803 1.40 6.43 -13.86
CA THR A 803 0.46 5.67 -13.02
C THR A 803 0.74 6.00 -11.57
N SER A 804 -0.22 6.60 -10.86
CA SER A 804 0.02 7.07 -9.50
C SER A 804 -1.17 6.95 -8.56
N PHE A 805 -0.85 6.91 -7.27
CA PHE A 805 -1.79 6.83 -6.16
C PHE A 805 -1.40 7.84 -5.08
N TYR A 806 -2.31 8.76 -4.80
CA TYR A 806 -2.20 9.78 -3.77
C TYR A 806 -3.21 9.51 -2.67
N TYR A 807 -2.78 9.59 -1.42
CA TYR A 807 -3.66 9.52 -0.25
C TYR A 807 -3.35 10.65 0.72
N SER A 808 -4.24 11.64 0.77
CA SER A 808 -4.18 12.80 1.66
C SER A 808 -5.27 12.72 2.72
N SER A 809 -4.97 13.22 3.91
CA SER A 809 -5.94 13.25 5.01
C SER A 809 -5.78 14.49 5.89
N ILE A 810 -6.90 14.95 6.43
CA ILE A 810 -6.94 15.95 7.49
C ILE A 810 -7.75 15.38 8.64
N THR A 811 -7.17 15.41 9.83
CA THR A 811 -7.84 15.02 11.07
C THR A 811 -7.97 16.25 11.96
N LYS A 812 -9.18 16.49 12.47
CA LYS A 812 -9.50 17.54 13.41
C LYS A 812 -10.07 16.91 14.68
N VAL A 813 -9.47 17.24 15.82
CA VAL A 813 -9.98 16.93 17.15
C VAL A 813 -10.28 18.25 17.83
N ALA A 814 -11.53 18.49 18.15
CA ALA A 814 -11.95 19.70 18.85
C ALA A 814 -12.80 19.32 20.06
N GLY A 815 -12.50 19.89 21.22
CA GLY A 815 -13.30 19.63 22.40
C GLY A 815 -13.06 20.59 23.55
N ASN A 816 -14.04 20.66 24.44
CA ASN A 816 -13.98 21.40 25.68
C ASN A 816 -14.21 20.44 26.86
N VAL A 817 -13.31 20.47 27.83
CA VAL A 817 -13.38 19.68 29.06
C VAL A 817 -13.47 20.61 30.25
N GLN A 818 -14.48 20.41 31.08
CA GLN A 818 -14.71 21.16 32.31
C GLN A 818 -14.88 20.21 33.50
N ALA A 819 -14.23 20.47 34.62
CA ALA A 819 -14.35 19.70 35.85
C ALA A 819 -14.92 20.55 36.99
N GLN A 820 -15.94 20.05 37.67
CA GLN A 820 -16.45 20.62 38.91
C GLN A 820 -15.98 19.72 40.07
N ILE A 821 -15.26 20.29 41.04
CA ILE A 821 -14.70 19.54 42.16
C ILE A 821 -15.33 20.07 43.46
N THR A 822 -15.87 19.17 44.29
CA THR A 822 -16.54 19.51 45.54
C THR A 822 -16.01 18.64 46.69
N PRO A 823 -15.56 19.22 47.82
CA PRO A 823 -15.44 20.65 48.10
C PRO A 823 -14.37 21.33 47.24
N SER A 824 -14.50 22.65 47.03
CA SER A 824 -13.56 23.42 46.23
C SER A 824 -12.13 23.31 46.79
N PRO A 825 -11.11 23.08 45.94
CA PRO A 825 -9.71 23.00 46.37
C PRO A 825 -9.27 24.24 47.16
N LYS A 826 -8.66 24.04 48.33
CA LYS A 826 -8.05 25.13 49.13
C LYS A 826 -6.69 25.55 48.55
N SER A 827 -6.11 26.64 49.04
CA SER A 827 -4.82 27.19 48.57
C SER A 827 -3.63 26.23 48.76
N ASP A 828 -3.73 25.29 49.70
CA ASP A 828 -2.73 24.29 50.11
C ASP A 828 -3.04 22.85 49.62
N PHE A 829 -3.87 22.74 48.57
CA PHE A 829 -4.42 21.48 48.07
C PHE A 829 -3.40 20.34 47.84
N ARG A 830 -3.57 19.23 48.55
CA ARG A 830 -2.81 17.98 48.33
C ARG A 830 -3.58 17.02 47.41
N LEU A 831 -2.87 16.27 46.56
CA LEU A 831 -3.49 15.28 45.66
C LEU A 831 -4.33 14.23 46.43
N THR A 832 -3.96 13.94 47.67
CA THR A 832 -4.69 13.04 48.58
C THR A 832 -6.09 13.56 48.95
N GLU A 833 -6.36 14.87 48.84
CA GLU A 833 -7.68 15.44 49.08
C GLU A 833 -8.67 15.10 47.96
N LEU A 834 -8.20 14.78 46.73
CA LEU A 834 -9.07 14.26 45.64
C LEU A 834 -9.70 12.91 46.00
N LEU A 835 -9.08 12.13 46.90
CA LEU A 835 -9.64 10.84 47.35
C LEU A 835 -10.95 11.03 48.13
N ASN A 836 -11.16 12.22 48.70
CA ASN A 836 -12.37 12.58 49.44
C ASN A 836 -13.29 13.53 48.66
N ALA A 837 -12.94 13.90 47.42
CA ALA A 837 -13.68 14.85 46.61
C ALA A 837 -14.67 14.16 45.66
N ASN A 838 -15.75 14.87 45.35
CA ASN A 838 -16.69 14.56 44.28
C ASN A 838 -16.27 15.36 43.03
N ILE A 839 -15.99 14.64 41.94
CA ILE A 839 -15.50 15.23 40.69
C ILE A 839 -16.55 15.00 39.61
N ARG A 840 -17.16 16.07 39.09
CA ARG A 840 -18.07 16.03 37.94
C ARG A 840 -17.36 16.60 36.72
N LEU A 841 -16.94 15.72 35.82
CA LEU A 841 -16.30 16.02 34.55
C LEU A 841 -17.36 16.11 33.44
N ARG A 842 -17.42 17.25 32.75
CA ARG A 842 -18.20 17.46 31.53
C ARG A 842 -17.24 17.55 30.35
N SER A 843 -17.40 16.66 29.39
CA SER A 843 -16.58 16.63 28.17
C SER A 843 -17.48 16.73 26.95
N LYS A 844 -17.22 17.72 26.08
CA LYS A 844 -17.79 17.81 24.73
C LYS A 844 -16.64 17.71 23.74
N MET A 845 -16.51 16.58 23.06
CA MET A 845 -15.45 16.32 22.10
C MET A 845 -16.04 15.99 20.73
N SER A 846 -15.30 16.28 19.68
CA SER A 846 -15.64 15.91 18.31
C SER A 846 -14.39 15.46 17.58
N LEU A 847 -14.51 14.35 16.87
CA LEU A 847 -13.49 13.83 15.98
C LEU A 847 -14.00 13.94 14.54
N SER A 848 -13.32 14.73 13.72
CA SER A 848 -13.64 14.88 12.30
C SER A 848 -12.45 14.48 11.45
N MET A 849 -12.68 13.72 10.39
CA MET A 849 -11.66 13.30 9.43
C MET A 849 -12.18 13.51 8.02
N ALA A 850 -11.36 14.10 7.16
CA ALA A 850 -11.56 14.14 5.72
C ALA A 850 -10.37 13.46 5.05
N LYS A 851 -10.65 12.56 4.12
CA LYS A 851 -9.67 11.70 3.46
C LYS A 851 -9.94 11.70 1.97
N GLU A 852 -8.89 11.80 1.16
CA GLU A 852 -8.98 11.75 -0.29
C GLU A 852 -7.92 10.81 -0.85
N MET A 853 -8.39 9.82 -1.61
CA MET A 853 -7.57 8.87 -2.34
C MET A 853 -7.79 9.10 -3.84
N THR A 854 -6.72 9.35 -4.57
CA THR A 854 -6.78 9.58 -6.02
C THR A 854 -5.85 8.65 -6.75
N PHE A 855 -6.39 7.90 -7.70
CA PHE A 855 -5.63 7.08 -8.64
C PHE A 855 -5.64 7.74 -10.02
N VAL A 856 -4.49 7.85 -10.66
CA VAL A 856 -4.36 8.43 -12.01
C VAL A 856 -3.58 7.50 -12.92
N MET A 857 -4.04 7.36 -14.17
CA MET A 857 -3.30 6.71 -15.25
C MET A 857 -3.45 7.51 -16.54
N GLY A 858 -2.36 8.04 -17.08
CA GLY A 858 -2.41 8.84 -18.30
C GLY A 858 -1.17 9.68 -18.53
N ILE A 859 -1.32 10.75 -19.31
CA ILE A 859 -0.30 11.75 -19.61
C ILE A 859 -0.28 12.77 -18.49
N ASN A 860 0.90 13.09 -17.97
CA ASN A 860 1.09 14.16 -16.99
C ASN A 860 2.33 14.99 -17.34
N THR A 861 2.11 16.18 -17.92
CA THR A 861 3.16 17.17 -18.17
C THR A 861 2.75 18.55 -17.62
N HIS A 862 3.68 19.49 -17.60
CA HIS A 862 3.41 20.90 -17.28
C HIS A 862 2.41 21.55 -18.26
N THR A 863 2.31 21.05 -19.50
CA THR A 863 1.46 21.64 -20.54
C THR A 863 0.09 21.01 -20.62
N VAL A 864 -0.02 19.71 -20.40
CA VAL A 864 -1.25 18.96 -20.59
C VAL A 864 -1.33 17.73 -19.69
N GLN A 865 -2.53 17.47 -19.20
CA GLN A 865 -2.88 16.25 -18.49
C GLN A 865 -4.04 15.59 -19.22
N ALA A 866 -3.93 14.29 -19.47
CA ALA A 866 -4.99 13.53 -20.11
C ALA A 866 -5.00 12.08 -19.62
N GLY A 867 -6.10 11.62 -19.05
CA GLY A 867 -6.29 10.20 -18.76
C GLY A 867 -7.38 9.86 -17.77
N LEU A 868 -7.24 8.68 -17.17
CA LEU A 868 -8.19 8.13 -16.22
C LEU A 868 -7.88 8.62 -14.81
N GLU A 869 -8.88 9.13 -14.11
CA GLU A 869 -8.76 9.58 -12.72
C GLU A 869 -9.90 9.02 -11.86
N ALA A 870 -9.56 8.25 -10.83
CA ALA A 870 -10.52 7.76 -9.84
C ALA A 870 -10.33 8.51 -8.52
N ARG A 871 -11.37 9.21 -8.06
CA ARG A 871 -11.38 10.00 -6.82
C ARG A 871 -12.27 9.34 -5.78
N THR A 872 -11.72 9.03 -4.61
CA THR A 872 -12.47 8.53 -3.46
C THR A 872 -12.32 9.47 -2.28
N LYS A 873 -13.43 10.09 -1.87
CA LYS A 873 -13.52 10.97 -0.71
C LYS A 873 -14.19 10.24 0.44
N MET A 874 -13.61 10.31 1.63
CA MET A 874 -14.15 9.76 2.85
C MET A 874 -14.21 10.84 3.92
N ASN A 875 -15.39 11.07 4.48
CA ASN A 875 -15.58 11.91 5.65
C ASN A 875 -16.04 11.06 6.82
N ALA A 876 -15.50 11.32 8.00
CA ALA A 876 -15.98 10.75 9.25
C ALA A 876 -16.18 11.87 10.28
N HIS A 877 -17.31 11.85 10.98
CA HIS A 877 -17.60 12.79 12.06
C HIS A 877 -18.23 12.02 13.23
N VAL A 878 -17.57 12.08 14.39
CA VAL A 878 -18.01 11.41 15.61
C VAL A 878 -18.05 12.42 16.76
N PRO A 879 -19.24 12.90 17.15
CA PRO A 879 -19.41 13.69 18.37
C PRO A 879 -19.40 12.77 19.60
N VAL A 880 -18.60 13.12 20.61
CA VAL A 880 -18.47 12.39 21.88
C VAL A 880 -18.75 13.35 23.03
N ASN A 881 -19.98 13.32 23.53
CA ASN A 881 -20.38 14.09 24.71
C ASN A 881 -20.47 13.13 25.91
N VAL A 882 -19.72 13.37 26.97
CA VAL A 882 -19.68 12.48 28.14
C VAL A 882 -19.69 13.31 29.42
N VAL A 883 -20.52 12.90 30.38
CA VAL A 883 -20.51 13.44 31.74
C VAL A 883 -20.10 12.33 32.69
N ALA A 884 -18.93 12.46 33.33
CA ALA A 884 -18.46 11.50 34.32
C ALA A 884 -18.52 12.12 35.72
N THR A 885 -19.13 11.42 36.67
CA THR A 885 -19.16 11.77 38.09
C THR A 885 -18.38 10.73 38.86
N ILE A 886 -17.29 11.15 39.50
CA ILE A 886 -16.37 10.30 40.24
C ILE A 886 -16.49 10.67 41.72
N GLN A 887 -16.95 9.74 42.54
CA GLN A 887 -17.04 9.86 44.00
C GLN A 887 -16.02 8.91 44.60
N MET A 888 -14.80 9.40 44.83
CA MET A 888 -13.67 8.57 45.23
C MET A 888 -13.88 7.93 46.62
N ARG A 889 -14.48 8.66 47.57
CA ARG A 889 -14.79 8.17 48.93
C ARG A 889 -15.73 6.96 48.91
N GLU A 890 -16.72 7.02 48.03
CA GLU A 890 -17.72 5.96 47.85
C GLU A 890 -17.25 4.89 46.86
N LYS A 891 -16.05 5.02 46.26
CA LYS A 891 -15.55 4.14 45.18
C LYS A 891 -16.58 3.96 44.06
N ASN A 892 -17.28 5.04 43.72
CA ASN A 892 -18.37 5.06 42.75
C ASN A 892 -17.99 5.94 41.55
N ILE A 893 -17.97 5.35 40.35
CA ILE A 893 -17.78 6.07 39.09
C ILE A 893 -19.06 5.93 38.28
N LYS A 894 -19.69 7.07 37.97
CA LYS A 894 -20.89 7.15 37.16
C LYS A 894 -20.60 7.88 35.86
N ILE A 895 -20.78 7.22 34.73
CA ILE A 895 -20.57 7.78 33.39
C ILE A 895 -21.93 7.89 32.72
N GLU A 896 -22.32 9.10 32.35
CA GLU A 896 -23.55 9.41 31.62
C GLU A 896 -23.19 9.80 30.18
N ILE A 897 -23.75 9.07 29.23
CA ILE A 897 -23.63 9.31 27.79
C ILE A 897 -25.02 9.70 27.27
N PRO A 898 -25.19 10.86 26.61
CA PRO A 898 -26.46 11.26 26.06
C PRO A 898 -26.85 10.31 24.90
N PRO A 899 -28.15 10.03 24.75
CA PRO A 899 -28.65 9.17 23.67
C PRO A 899 -28.50 9.85 22.31
N CYS A 900 -28.47 9.06 21.24
CA CYS A 900 -28.55 9.57 19.87
C CYS A 900 -29.97 10.11 19.65
N LYS A 901 -30.14 11.43 19.49
CA LYS A 901 -31.45 12.07 19.27
C LYS A 901 -31.78 12.24 17.79
N ASP A 902 -30.77 12.58 17.00
CA ASP A 902 -30.89 12.89 15.57
C ASP A 902 -30.13 11.88 14.73
N GLU A 903 -30.57 11.68 13.48
CA GLU A 903 -29.77 10.90 12.53
C GLU A 903 -28.43 11.60 12.28
N THR A 904 -27.34 10.92 12.62
CA THR A 904 -25.99 11.45 12.46
C THR A 904 -25.23 10.59 11.46
N ASN A 905 -24.80 11.18 10.35
CA ASN A 905 -23.90 10.52 9.40
C ASN A 905 -22.51 10.39 10.03
N VAL A 906 -22.11 9.16 10.35
CA VAL A 906 -20.84 8.86 11.02
C VAL A 906 -19.72 8.75 9.99
N ILE A 907 -19.97 8.03 8.89
CA ILE A 907 -19.01 7.84 7.80
C ILE A 907 -19.73 8.01 6.47
N THR A 908 -19.15 8.78 5.58
CA THR A 908 -19.58 8.86 4.18
C THR A 908 -18.38 8.60 3.27
N ILE A 909 -18.54 7.72 2.30
CA ILE A 909 -17.52 7.40 1.29
C ILE A 909 -18.16 7.62 -0.07
N ARG A 910 -17.49 8.39 -0.93
CA ARG A 910 -17.94 8.70 -2.30
C ARG A 910 -16.78 8.44 -3.24
N SER A 911 -16.98 7.58 -4.23
CA SER A 911 -15.98 7.27 -5.26
C SER A 911 -16.55 7.54 -6.64
N LYS A 912 -15.80 8.23 -7.50
CA LYS A 912 -16.16 8.48 -8.90
C LYS A 912 -14.94 8.34 -9.80
N THR A 913 -15.13 7.75 -10.98
CA THR A 913 -14.09 7.60 -12.01
C THR A 913 -14.37 8.48 -13.22
N PHE A 914 -13.36 9.21 -13.69
CA PHE A 914 -13.46 10.21 -14.75
C PHE A 914 -12.41 10.02 -15.84
N ALA A 915 -12.79 10.37 -17.07
CA ALA A 915 -11.88 10.74 -18.14
C ALA A 915 -11.61 12.25 -18.04
N VAL A 916 -10.34 12.61 -17.90
CA VAL A 916 -9.92 13.98 -17.58
C VAL A 916 -9.00 14.52 -18.67
N THR A 917 -9.25 15.75 -19.11
CA THR A 917 -8.29 16.53 -19.89
C THR A 917 -8.12 17.93 -19.28
N ARG A 918 -6.88 18.37 -19.09
CA ARG A 918 -6.52 19.71 -18.61
C ARG A 918 -5.40 20.25 -19.48
N ASN A 919 -5.53 21.47 -19.98
CA ASN A 919 -4.49 22.14 -20.76
C ASN A 919 -4.07 23.44 -20.07
N ILE A 920 -2.77 23.76 -20.07
CA ILE A 920 -2.23 24.92 -19.35
C ILE A 920 -2.64 26.26 -19.97
N GLY A 921 -2.95 26.26 -21.27
CA GLY A 921 -3.43 27.45 -21.99
C GLY A 921 -4.85 27.85 -21.59
N ASP A 922 -5.64 26.92 -21.05
CA ASP A 922 -7.06 27.04 -20.75
C ASP A 922 -7.47 26.18 -19.55
N LEU A 923 -6.95 26.50 -18.37
CA LEU A 923 -7.26 25.75 -17.15
C LEU A 923 -8.77 25.76 -16.82
N ALA A 924 -9.50 26.83 -17.19
CA ALA A 924 -10.94 26.94 -16.98
C ALA A 924 -11.74 25.96 -17.87
N ALA A 925 -11.21 25.59 -19.03
CA ALA A 925 -11.83 24.64 -19.96
C ALA A 925 -11.52 23.16 -19.63
N SER A 926 -11.03 22.87 -18.42
CA SER A 926 -10.77 21.49 -17.99
C SER A 926 -12.02 20.62 -18.12
N LYS A 927 -11.90 19.47 -18.77
CA LYS A 927 -13.00 18.53 -18.98
C LYS A 927 -12.84 17.32 -18.06
N MET A 928 -13.90 16.98 -17.35
CA MET A 928 -13.95 15.84 -16.45
C MET A 928 -15.26 15.07 -16.69
N THR A 929 -15.20 14.10 -17.60
CA THR A 929 -16.38 13.32 -18.01
C THR A 929 -16.41 12.01 -17.22
N PRO A 930 -17.54 11.65 -16.56
CA PRO A 930 -17.67 10.34 -15.92
C PRO A 930 -17.40 9.22 -16.93
N VAL A 931 -16.65 8.19 -16.51
CA VAL A 931 -16.34 7.05 -17.41
C VAL A 931 -17.61 6.33 -17.87
N LEU A 932 -18.61 6.26 -17.00
CA LEU A 932 -19.97 5.81 -17.33
C LEU A 932 -20.87 7.04 -17.49
N LEU A 933 -21.36 7.28 -18.70
CA LEU A 933 -22.35 8.34 -18.93
C LEU A 933 -23.72 7.94 -18.34
N PRO A 934 -24.37 8.85 -17.59
CA PRO A 934 -25.69 8.64 -17.02
C PRO A 934 -26.78 8.88 -18.08
N GLU A 935 -26.88 7.99 -19.06
CA GLU A 935 -28.05 7.94 -19.95
C GLU A 935 -29.01 6.88 -19.38
N ALA A 936 -30.08 7.38 -18.72
CA ALA A 936 -31.18 6.67 -18.05
C ALA A 936 -31.08 6.33 -16.54
N VAL A 937 -30.26 7.03 -15.73
CA VAL A 937 -30.31 6.92 -14.26
C VAL A 937 -30.16 8.30 -13.61
N PRO A 938 -31.02 8.71 -12.65
CA PRO A 938 -30.87 10.00 -11.99
C PRO A 938 -29.57 10.05 -11.18
N ASP A 939 -28.94 11.23 -11.09
CA ASP A 939 -27.70 11.46 -10.36
C ASP A 939 -27.81 10.94 -8.92
N ILE A 940 -27.17 9.79 -8.66
CA ILE A 940 -27.23 9.08 -7.39
C ILE A 940 -26.72 9.96 -6.24
N MET A 941 -25.85 10.95 -6.53
CA MET A 941 -25.39 11.91 -5.53
C MET A 941 -26.44 12.92 -5.10
N LYS A 942 -27.41 13.20 -5.98
CA LYS A 942 -28.51 14.14 -5.73
C LYS A 942 -29.75 13.43 -5.21
N MET A 943 -29.86 12.13 -5.40
CA MET A 943 -30.93 11.33 -4.80
C MET A 943 -30.81 11.36 -3.27
N SER A 944 -31.90 11.77 -2.62
CA SER A 944 -32.03 11.62 -1.16
C SER A 944 -31.83 10.15 -0.78
N PHE A 945 -31.32 9.93 0.42
CA PHE A 945 -31.16 8.60 0.99
C PHE A 945 -32.42 8.17 1.77
N ASN A 946 -33.58 8.72 1.40
CA ASN A 946 -34.83 8.42 2.10
C ASN A 946 -35.37 7.07 1.62
N SER A 947 -35.88 6.27 2.55
CA SER A 947 -36.32 4.88 2.37
C SER A 947 -37.65 4.72 1.62
N ASP A 948 -38.33 5.80 1.25
CA ASP A 948 -39.77 5.73 0.98
C ASP A 948 -40.13 5.54 -0.49
N SER A 949 -39.15 5.34 -1.39
CA SER A 949 -39.41 5.22 -2.84
C SER A 949 -38.99 3.88 -3.46
N ALA A 950 -38.82 2.83 -2.66
CA ALA A 950 -38.57 1.48 -3.17
C ALA A 950 -39.42 0.41 -2.45
N SER A 951 -40.73 0.64 -2.34
CA SER A 951 -41.70 -0.45 -2.19
C SER A 951 -42.27 -0.77 -3.57
N GLY A 952 -41.50 -1.51 -4.37
CA GLY A 952 -42.02 -2.15 -5.58
C GLY A 952 -43.04 -3.21 -5.20
N GLU A 953 -44.24 -3.10 -5.77
CA GLU A 953 -45.39 -3.96 -5.56
C GLU A 953 -45.04 -5.46 -5.65
N THR A 954 -45.54 -6.22 -4.70
CA THR A 954 -45.61 -7.67 -4.74
C THR A 954 -46.63 -8.09 -5.81
N ASP A 955 -46.17 -8.30 -7.04
CA ASP A 955 -46.99 -8.96 -8.06
C ASP A 955 -46.87 -10.48 -7.94
N ASN A 956 -47.94 -11.07 -7.42
CA ASN A 956 -48.25 -12.48 -7.51
C ASN A 956 -48.53 -12.85 -8.98
N ILE A 957 -47.59 -13.51 -9.67
CA ILE A 957 -47.90 -14.17 -10.95
C ILE A 957 -48.14 -15.66 -10.69
N GLY A 958 -49.42 -15.99 -10.54
CA GLY A 958 -49.95 -17.32 -10.78
C GLY A 958 -50.43 -17.45 -12.22
N GLY A 959 -50.01 -18.54 -12.89
CA GLY A 959 -50.79 -19.21 -13.94
C GLY A 959 -50.60 -18.74 -15.38
N ARG A 960 -50.07 -19.68 -16.21
CA ARG A 960 -50.48 -20.07 -17.58
C ARG A 960 -50.52 -18.95 -18.66
N GLN A 961 -50.17 -19.15 -19.92
CA GLN A 961 -49.92 -20.33 -20.73
C GLN A 961 -49.18 -19.83 -22.00
N PHE A 962 -48.30 -20.66 -22.53
CA PHE A 962 -47.71 -20.51 -23.85
C PHE A 962 -48.80 -20.52 -24.93
N ALA A 963 -48.68 -19.62 -25.90
CA ALA A 963 -49.23 -19.79 -27.24
C ALA A 963 -48.08 -19.63 -28.23
N GLU A 964 -47.70 -20.75 -28.85
CA GLU A 964 -46.95 -20.78 -30.08
C GLU A 964 -47.85 -20.28 -31.22
N ASP A 965 -47.31 -19.44 -32.11
CA ASP A 965 -47.52 -19.65 -33.53
C ASP A 965 -46.39 -19.02 -34.37
N ALA A 966 -46.03 -19.76 -35.41
CA ALA A 966 -44.83 -19.60 -36.22
C ALA A 966 -45.05 -18.69 -37.44
N SER A 967 -43.99 -18.02 -37.92
CA SER A 967 -43.51 -18.18 -39.31
C SER A 967 -42.24 -17.37 -39.63
N SER A 968 -41.25 -18.12 -40.14
CA SER A 968 -40.23 -17.83 -41.16
C SER A 968 -39.53 -16.46 -41.24
N GLY A 969 -38.20 -16.50 -41.05
CA GLY A 969 -37.28 -16.10 -42.12
C GLY A 969 -36.43 -14.85 -41.92
N ASN A 970 -35.34 -14.93 -41.13
CA ASN A 970 -34.03 -14.40 -41.51
C ASN A 970 -32.92 -14.80 -40.50
N PRO A 971 -31.71 -15.14 -40.96
CA PRO A 971 -30.55 -15.27 -40.07
C PRO A 971 -30.02 -13.87 -39.73
N PHE A 972 -29.27 -13.75 -38.62
CA PHE A 972 -28.69 -12.53 -38.02
C PHE A 972 -29.54 -11.84 -36.96
N SER A 973 -29.44 -12.37 -35.74
CA SER A 973 -29.43 -11.60 -34.49
C SER A 973 -28.84 -12.49 -33.39
N PHE A 974 -27.53 -12.45 -33.17
CA PHE A 974 -27.00 -12.84 -31.86
C PHE A 974 -27.52 -11.78 -30.89
N GLY A 975 -28.60 -12.13 -30.18
CA GLY A 975 -29.22 -11.28 -29.19
C GLY A 975 -28.17 -10.85 -28.16
N HIS A 976 -27.86 -9.56 -28.16
CA HIS A 976 -27.43 -8.89 -26.96
C HIS A 976 -28.54 -9.09 -25.93
N SER A 977 -28.34 -9.99 -24.97
CA SER A 977 -28.97 -9.81 -23.68
C SER A 977 -28.52 -8.44 -23.19
N SER A 978 -29.41 -7.44 -23.24
CA SER A 978 -29.14 -6.12 -22.72
C SER A 978 -28.94 -6.26 -21.20
N SER A 979 -27.70 -6.44 -20.76
CA SER A 979 -27.33 -6.27 -19.36
C SER A 979 -27.59 -4.80 -19.03
N GLN A 980 -28.75 -4.50 -18.47
CA GLN A 980 -29.19 -3.14 -18.22
C GLN A 980 -28.22 -2.42 -17.28
N LYS A 981 -28.03 -1.12 -17.52
CA LYS A 981 -27.28 -0.20 -16.65
C LYS A 981 -28.10 0.10 -15.39
N GLU A 982 -28.36 -0.88 -14.52
CA GLU A 982 -29.18 -0.65 -13.34
C GLU A 982 -28.36 -0.17 -12.13
N PRO A 983 -28.82 0.88 -11.41
CA PRO A 983 -28.22 1.28 -10.15
C PRO A 983 -28.51 0.23 -9.07
N PHE A 984 -27.45 -0.20 -8.38
CA PHE A 984 -27.57 -1.05 -7.21
C PHE A 984 -27.75 -0.18 -5.96
N VAL A 985 -28.90 -0.31 -5.29
CA VAL A 985 -29.17 0.34 -3.99
C VAL A 985 -29.44 -0.74 -2.96
N GLN A 986 -28.69 -0.71 -1.85
CA GLN A 986 -28.87 -1.63 -0.73
C GLN A 986 -28.79 -0.85 0.57
N SER A 987 -29.72 -1.11 1.49
CA SER A 987 -29.69 -0.58 2.86
C SER A 987 -29.82 -1.72 3.85
N VAL A 988 -28.99 -1.71 4.89
CA VAL A 988 -29.03 -2.68 5.98
C VAL A 988 -28.91 -1.92 7.29
N CYS A 989 -29.84 -2.14 8.22
CA CYS A 989 -29.82 -1.54 9.55
C CYS A 989 -29.74 -2.60 10.64
N PHE A 990 -28.94 -2.32 11.67
CA PHE A 990 -28.76 -3.16 12.85
C PHE A 990 -29.24 -2.40 14.09
N ASN A 991 -30.22 -2.95 14.79
CA ASN A 991 -30.78 -2.33 15.98
C ASN A 991 -29.97 -2.72 17.22
N ALA A 992 -29.47 -1.74 17.95
CA ALA A 992 -28.92 -1.90 19.28
C ALA A 992 -29.90 -1.28 20.29
N SER A 993 -31.06 -1.92 20.46
CA SER A 993 -32.18 -1.44 21.29
C SER A 993 -31.76 -1.11 22.72
N THR A 994 -30.83 -1.88 23.30
CA THR A 994 -30.25 -1.63 24.63
C THR A 994 -29.60 -0.25 24.78
N PHE A 995 -29.09 0.32 23.68
CA PHE A 995 -28.44 1.63 23.67
C PHE A 995 -29.30 2.71 22.98
N GLY A 996 -30.50 2.36 22.48
CA GLY A 996 -31.38 3.29 21.77
C GLY A 996 -30.84 3.75 20.42
N VAL A 997 -29.90 3.01 19.82
CA VAL A 997 -29.25 3.37 18.55
C VAL A 997 -29.47 2.29 17.51
N GLN A 998 -29.86 2.70 16.32
CA GLN A 998 -29.89 1.89 15.11
C GLN A 998 -28.72 2.32 14.23
N VAL A 999 -27.92 1.35 13.78
CA VAL A 999 -26.80 1.60 12.86
C VAL A 999 -27.24 1.20 11.46
N CYS A 1000 -27.34 2.16 10.55
CA CYS A 1000 -27.71 1.92 9.16
C CYS A 1000 -26.51 2.06 8.24
N ILE A 1001 -26.37 1.12 7.30
CA ILE A 1001 -25.39 1.13 6.23
C ILE A 1001 -26.15 1.11 4.91
N GLU A 1002 -25.99 2.19 4.15
CA GLU A 1002 -26.60 2.37 2.84
C GLU A 1002 -25.51 2.43 1.77
N LYS A 1003 -25.67 1.62 0.74
CA LYS A 1003 -24.76 1.52 -0.40
C LYS A 1003 -25.55 1.83 -1.67
N LYS A 1004 -25.07 2.80 -2.45
CA LYS A 1004 -25.54 3.07 -3.82
C LYS A 1004 -24.36 2.92 -4.78
N SER A 1005 -24.55 2.22 -5.90
CA SER A 1005 -23.46 1.92 -6.83
C SER A 1005 -23.97 1.79 -8.27
N VAL A 1006 -23.28 2.43 -9.21
CA VAL A 1006 -23.39 2.20 -10.65
C VAL A 1006 -22.00 1.98 -11.19
N HIS A 1007 -21.78 0.88 -11.90
CA HIS A 1007 -20.44 0.46 -12.27
C HIS A 1007 -20.40 -0.26 -13.61
N ALA A 1008 -19.22 -0.34 -14.23
CA ALA A 1008 -19.02 -0.86 -15.58
C ALA A 1008 -19.13 -2.39 -15.69
N ALA A 1009 -19.44 -3.10 -14.59
CA ALA A 1009 -19.47 -4.56 -14.56
C ALA A 1009 -20.52 -5.20 -15.49
N PHE A 1010 -21.54 -4.45 -15.92
CA PHE A 1010 -22.48 -4.89 -16.95
C PHE A 1010 -21.80 -5.08 -18.32
N ILE A 1011 -20.69 -4.38 -18.60
CA ILE A 1011 -19.91 -4.57 -19.83
C ILE A 1011 -19.03 -5.82 -19.71
N LYS A 1012 -18.31 -5.94 -18.58
CA LYS A 1012 -17.47 -7.09 -18.25
C LYS A 1012 -17.53 -7.36 -16.75
N ASN A 1013 -17.91 -8.58 -16.38
CA ASN A 1013 -17.98 -9.02 -14.99
C ASN A 1013 -16.57 -9.28 -14.40
N LEU A 1014 -15.80 -8.22 -14.21
CA LEU A 1014 -14.42 -8.26 -13.72
C LEU A 1014 -14.22 -7.26 -12.56
N PRO A 1015 -13.37 -7.55 -11.56
CA PRO A 1015 -13.13 -6.70 -10.38
C PRO A 1015 -12.88 -5.21 -10.66
N LEU A 1016 -12.07 -4.85 -11.67
CA LEU A 1016 -11.82 -3.45 -12.03
C LEU A 1016 -13.11 -2.72 -12.44
N TYR A 1017 -14.01 -3.41 -13.13
CA TYR A 1017 -15.23 -2.82 -13.68
C TYR A 1017 -16.29 -2.60 -12.60
N TYR A 1018 -16.22 -3.35 -11.49
CA TYR A 1018 -17.00 -3.03 -10.29
C TYR A 1018 -16.52 -1.76 -9.59
N LEU A 1019 -15.24 -1.40 -9.72
CA LEU A 1019 -14.71 -0.16 -9.13
C LEU A 1019 -14.92 1.05 -10.04
N VAL A 1020 -14.88 0.85 -11.35
CA VAL A 1020 -15.07 1.92 -12.34
C VAL A 1020 -16.54 2.31 -12.43
N GLY A 1021 -16.82 3.55 -12.03
CA GLY A 1021 -18.16 4.11 -12.02
C GLY A 1021 -18.33 5.06 -10.85
N GLU A 1022 -19.49 4.97 -10.21
CA GLU A 1022 -19.91 5.82 -9.11
C GLU A 1022 -20.39 4.98 -7.93
N HIS A 1023 -19.83 5.27 -6.76
CA HIS A 1023 -20.11 4.56 -5.52
C HIS A 1023 -20.35 5.55 -4.38
N ALA A 1024 -21.40 5.29 -3.60
CA ALA A 1024 -21.66 5.98 -2.36
C ALA A 1024 -21.94 4.96 -1.25
N LEU A 1025 -21.22 5.09 -0.13
CA LEU A 1025 -21.48 4.38 1.10
C LEU A 1025 -21.77 5.38 2.20
N ARG A 1026 -22.86 5.20 2.92
CA ARG A 1026 -23.26 6.02 4.06
C ARG A 1026 -23.48 5.12 5.27
N MET A 1027 -22.83 5.44 6.37
CA MET A 1027 -23.07 4.84 7.67
C MET A 1027 -23.63 5.91 8.59
N SER A 1028 -24.85 5.72 9.09
CA SER A 1028 -25.50 6.64 10.01
C SER A 1028 -25.93 5.95 11.30
N PHE A 1029 -25.95 6.73 12.38
CA PHE A 1029 -26.62 6.37 13.62
C PHE A 1029 -27.99 7.05 13.64
N LYS A 1030 -29.04 6.24 13.78
CA LYS A 1030 -30.43 6.68 13.91
C LYS A 1030 -30.92 6.38 15.34
N PRO A 1031 -31.82 7.19 15.90
CA PRO A 1031 -32.51 6.81 17.14
C PRO A 1031 -33.38 5.57 16.89
N VAL A 1032 -33.49 4.69 17.89
CA VAL A 1032 -34.51 3.64 17.89
C VAL A 1032 -35.79 4.23 18.48
N TYR A 1033 -36.88 4.25 17.72
CA TYR A 1033 -38.22 4.54 18.24
C TYR A 1033 -38.70 3.34 19.07
N ALA A 1034 -38.30 3.29 20.33
CA ALA A 1034 -38.84 2.34 21.31
C ALA A 1034 -40.10 2.93 21.98
N GLU A 1035 -40.96 2.07 22.54
CA GLU A 1035 -42.19 2.49 23.25
C GLU A 1035 -41.91 3.45 24.43
N ALA A 1036 -40.68 3.45 24.96
CA ALA A 1036 -40.20 4.43 25.94
C ALA A 1036 -38.92 5.13 25.43
N PRO A 1037 -38.84 6.47 25.47
CA PRO A 1037 -37.65 7.20 25.05
C PRO A 1037 -36.48 6.95 26.02
N ILE A 1038 -35.34 6.50 25.50
CA ILE A 1038 -34.11 6.37 26.31
C ILE A 1038 -33.55 7.76 26.56
N GLU A 1039 -33.67 8.26 27.79
CA GLU A 1039 -33.21 9.60 28.16
C GLU A 1039 -31.69 9.71 28.31
N LYS A 1040 -31.03 8.64 28.77
CA LYS A 1040 -29.58 8.59 29.01
C LYS A 1040 -29.05 7.16 29.16
N ILE A 1041 -27.81 6.94 28.73
CA ILE A 1041 -27.06 5.71 29.02
C ILE A 1041 -26.18 5.98 30.24
N GLN A 1042 -26.38 5.22 31.32
CA GLN A 1042 -25.61 5.37 32.55
C GLN A 1042 -24.82 4.09 32.85
N VAL A 1043 -23.50 4.20 32.87
CA VAL A 1043 -22.59 3.14 33.35
C VAL A 1043 -22.14 3.50 34.76
N THR A 1044 -22.38 2.62 35.73
CA THR A 1044 -21.97 2.83 37.13
C THR A 1044 -21.03 1.71 37.55
N ILE A 1045 -19.82 2.07 37.97
CA ILE A 1045 -18.81 1.16 38.51
C ILE A 1045 -18.72 1.44 40.01
N GLN A 1046 -19.10 0.45 40.82
CA GLN A 1046 -19.08 0.51 42.28
C GLN A 1046 -18.12 -0.55 42.82
N ALA A 1047 -17.18 -0.17 43.68
CA ALA A 1047 -16.22 -1.09 44.29
C ALA A 1047 -16.25 -1.03 45.84
N GLY A 1048 -15.75 -2.08 46.51
CA GLY A 1048 -15.71 -2.19 47.97
C GLY A 1048 -17.01 -2.67 48.61
N ASP A 1049 -17.18 -2.43 49.90
CA ASP A 1049 -18.27 -2.99 50.73
C ASP A 1049 -19.69 -2.61 50.26
N GLN A 1050 -19.80 -1.57 49.42
CA GLN A 1050 -21.03 -1.09 48.78
C GLN A 1050 -21.25 -1.67 47.36
N ALA A 1051 -20.35 -2.51 46.86
CA ALA A 1051 -20.54 -3.20 45.57
C ALA A 1051 -21.75 -4.15 45.58
N PRO A 1052 -22.00 -4.95 46.65
CA PRO A 1052 -23.17 -5.83 46.72
C PRO A 1052 -24.49 -5.06 46.71
N THR A 1053 -24.53 -3.84 47.26
CA THR A 1053 -25.74 -3.01 47.34
C THR A 1053 -26.12 -2.37 46.00
N LYS A 1054 -25.19 -2.29 45.04
CA LYS A 1054 -25.44 -1.82 43.66
C LYS A 1054 -25.38 -2.91 42.59
N MET A 1055 -25.21 -4.19 42.97
CA MET A 1055 -25.51 -5.32 42.10
C MET A 1055 -27.03 -5.41 41.90
N VAL A 1056 -27.57 -4.54 41.04
CA VAL A 1056 -28.96 -4.66 40.62
C VAL A 1056 -29.05 -5.83 39.63
N ARG A 1057 -29.92 -6.81 39.91
CA ARG A 1057 -30.45 -7.81 38.95
C ARG A 1057 -31.14 -7.05 37.80
N LEU A 1058 -30.37 -6.54 36.86
CA LEU A 1058 -30.84 -5.92 35.62
C LEU A 1058 -29.91 -6.31 34.47
N VAL A 1059 -29.61 -7.60 34.41
CA VAL A 1059 -29.42 -8.28 33.14
C VAL A 1059 -30.47 -9.37 33.12
N THR A 1060 -31.63 -9.09 32.51
CA THR A 1060 -32.40 -10.17 31.88
C THR A 1060 -31.49 -10.74 30.81
N PHE A 1061 -30.63 -11.69 31.21
CA PHE A 1061 -30.27 -12.74 30.28
C PHE A 1061 -31.59 -13.43 29.99
N GLU A 1062 -32.06 -13.34 28.75
CA GLU A 1062 -33.02 -14.31 28.25
C GLU A 1062 -32.53 -15.69 28.67
N ASP A 1063 -33.46 -16.49 29.18
CA ASP A 1063 -33.24 -17.80 29.77
C ASP A 1063 -32.16 -18.59 29.00
N PRO A 1064 -31.10 -19.11 29.64
CA PRO A 1064 -30.07 -19.91 28.97
C PRO A 1064 -30.67 -21.09 28.16
N GLU A 1065 -31.85 -21.59 28.51
CA GLU A 1065 -32.57 -22.59 27.71
C GLU A 1065 -33.12 -22.02 26.38
N ALA A 1066 -33.57 -20.75 26.36
CA ALA A 1066 -33.96 -20.04 25.14
C ALA A 1066 -32.74 -19.74 24.24
N GLN A 1067 -31.59 -19.41 24.84
CA GLN A 1067 -30.34 -19.19 24.10
C GLN A 1067 -29.76 -20.48 23.50
N GLU A 1068 -29.99 -21.63 24.13
CA GLU A 1068 -29.59 -22.93 23.58
C GLU A 1068 -30.50 -23.36 22.42
N SER A 1069 -31.80 -23.00 22.46
CA SER A 1069 -32.74 -23.20 21.35
C SER A 1069 -32.41 -22.29 20.16
N SER A 1070 -32.13 -21.00 20.40
CA SER A 1070 -31.78 -20.04 19.35
C SER A 1070 -30.39 -20.25 18.79
N ARG A 1071 -29.43 -20.73 19.60
CA ARG A 1071 -28.10 -21.18 19.13
C ARG A 1071 -28.21 -22.47 18.33
N LYS A 1072 -29.08 -23.41 18.71
CA LYS A 1072 -29.36 -24.62 17.91
C LYS A 1072 -30.04 -24.26 16.60
N GLU A 1073 -30.98 -23.31 16.58
CA GLU A 1073 -31.62 -22.82 15.35
C GLU A 1073 -30.68 -21.96 14.47
N ALA A 1074 -29.83 -21.13 15.07
CA ALA A 1074 -28.79 -20.38 14.36
C ALA A 1074 -27.72 -21.32 13.79
N ILE A 1075 -27.32 -22.36 14.53
CA ILE A 1075 -26.44 -23.42 14.00
C ILE A 1075 -27.16 -24.24 12.93
N LYS A 1076 -28.48 -24.47 13.03
CA LYS A 1076 -29.28 -25.15 12.00
C LYS A 1076 -29.43 -24.29 10.74
N LYS A 1077 -29.64 -22.98 10.87
CA LYS A 1077 -29.69 -22.00 9.77
C LYS A 1077 -28.31 -21.80 9.14
N VAL A 1078 -27.24 -21.69 9.92
CA VAL A 1078 -25.86 -21.60 9.42
C VAL A 1078 -25.42 -22.93 8.78
N LYS A 1079 -25.81 -24.10 9.33
CA LYS A 1079 -25.62 -25.38 8.65
C LYS A 1079 -26.46 -25.51 7.37
N LYS A 1080 -27.65 -24.93 7.32
CA LYS A 1080 -28.48 -24.89 6.10
C LYS A 1080 -27.87 -23.97 5.04
N ILE A 1081 -27.35 -22.80 5.44
CA ILE A 1081 -26.60 -21.88 4.56
C ILE A 1081 -25.29 -22.51 4.09
N LEU A 1082 -24.55 -23.21 4.96
CA LEU A 1082 -23.31 -23.91 4.61
C LEU A 1082 -23.55 -25.18 3.79
N ALA A 1083 -24.68 -25.88 3.99
CA ALA A 1083 -25.07 -27.02 3.16
C ALA A 1083 -25.58 -26.57 1.78
N ASP A 1084 -26.27 -25.43 1.69
CA ASP A 1084 -26.67 -24.80 0.42
C ASP A 1084 -25.47 -24.19 -0.35
N THR A 1085 -24.26 -24.19 0.22
CA THR A 1085 -23.04 -23.80 -0.51
C THR A 1085 -22.19 -24.98 -1.00
N ASP A 1086 -22.50 -26.23 -0.61
CA ASP A 1086 -21.75 -27.44 -0.99
C ASP A 1086 -22.52 -28.38 -1.96
N ASP A 1087 -23.77 -28.05 -2.34
CA ASP A 1087 -24.60 -28.85 -3.27
C ASP A 1087 -24.74 -28.27 -4.70
N GLN A 1088 -23.77 -27.44 -5.14
CA GLN A 1088 -23.52 -27.22 -6.58
C GLN A 1088 -22.11 -27.68 -6.94
N GLY A 1089 -21.90 -28.99 -6.88
CA GLY A 1089 -20.58 -29.53 -7.20
C GLY A 1089 -20.43 -31.04 -7.34
N GLU A 1090 -21.49 -31.85 -7.38
CA GLU A 1090 -21.34 -33.25 -7.83
C GLU A 1090 -22.69 -33.92 -8.16
N ARG A 1091 -23.05 -33.99 -9.45
CA ARG A 1091 -23.76 -35.15 -10.00
C ARG A 1091 -23.57 -35.25 -11.51
N LYS A 1092 -22.66 -36.15 -11.87
CA LYS A 1092 -22.78 -37.17 -12.93
C LYS A 1092 -23.77 -36.86 -14.05
N TYR A 1093 -23.21 -36.67 -15.24
CA TYR A 1093 -23.77 -37.19 -16.48
C TYR A 1093 -24.29 -38.63 -16.28
N ARG A 1094 -25.56 -38.87 -16.60
CA ARG A 1094 -26.02 -40.16 -17.11
C ARG A 1094 -26.96 -39.91 -18.28
N SER A 1095 -26.48 -40.31 -19.44
CA SER A 1095 -27.23 -40.52 -20.66
C SER A 1095 -28.11 -41.76 -20.57
N SER A 1096 -29.29 -41.69 -21.20
CA SER A 1096 -30.00 -42.78 -21.89
C SER A 1096 -31.22 -42.14 -22.58
N SER A 1097 -31.56 -42.35 -23.86
CA SER A 1097 -31.09 -43.29 -24.89
C SER A 1097 -31.80 -43.02 -26.23
N CYS A 1098 -31.19 -43.47 -27.34
CA CYS A 1098 -31.73 -43.70 -28.71
C CYS A 1098 -31.98 -42.45 -29.59
N SER A 1099 -31.51 -42.34 -30.85
CA SER A 1099 -31.44 -43.34 -31.93
C SER A 1099 -30.43 -42.96 -33.05
N ALA A 1100 -29.89 -43.98 -33.75
CA ALA A 1100 -29.42 -44.08 -35.17
C ALA A 1100 -28.54 -42.95 -35.77
N SER A 1101 -27.46 -43.14 -36.54
CA SER A 1101 -27.13 -44.17 -37.54
C SER A 1101 -25.66 -44.05 -37.98
N SER A 1102 -25.01 -45.22 -38.20
CA SER A 1102 -23.97 -45.56 -39.19
C SER A 1102 -22.97 -44.50 -39.73
N ALA A 1103 -21.67 -44.76 -39.55
CA ALA A 1103 -20.70 -44.85 -40.67
C ALA A 1103 -19.37 -45.47 -40.20
N SER A 1104 -18.82 -46.30 -41.09
CA SER A 1104 -17.74 -47.27 -41.00
C SER A 1104 -16.32 -46.71 -41.16
N GLY A 1105 -15.33 -47.47 -40.68
CA GLY A 1105 -13.92 -47.47 -41.13
C GLY A 1105 -12.96 -47.81 -39.99
N SER A 1106 -12.52 -49.07 -39.79
CA SER A 1106 -11.30 -49.70 -40.35
C SER A 1106 -10.03 -48.85 -40.13
N ALA A 1107 -8.90 -49.31 -39.59
CA ALA A 1107 -8.36 -50.65 -39.36
C ALA A 1107 -7.14 -50.56 -38.42
N GLU A 1108 -6.67 -51.72 -37.95
CA GLU A 1108 -5.25 -52.07 -37.64
C GLU A 1108 -4.59 -51.41 -36.41
N SER A 1109 -3.83 -52.08 -35.53
CA SER A 1109 -3.32 -53.46 -35.48
C SER A 1109 -2.65 -53.70 -34.11
N THR A 1110 -2.92 -54.87 -33.50
CA THR A 1110 -2.01 -55.85 -32.84
C THR A 1110 -0.68 -55.36 -32.20
N THR A 1111 -0.16 -55.80 -31.06
CA THR A 1111 -0.11 -57.09 -30.31
C THR A 1111 0.78 -56.81 -29.08
N SER A 1112 0.66 -57.38 -27.88
CA SER A 1112 0.63 -58.79 -27.51
C SER A 1112 0.31 -58.94 -26.00
N SER A 1113 -0.56 -59.89 -25.69
CA SER A 1113 -0.71 -60.56 -24.38
C SER A 1113 0.22 -61.81 -24.38
N PRO A 1114 0.19 -62.81 -23.46
CA PRO A 1114 -0.77 -63.16 -22.40
C PRO A 1114 -0.04 -63.48 -21.05
N SER A 1115 -0.61 -64.00 -19.97
CA SER A 1115 -1.68 -64.98 -19.69
C SER A 1115 -1.88 -64.97 -18.16
N SER A 1116 -3.09 -64.74 -17.63
CA SER A 1116 -4.09 -65.73 -17.16
C SER A 1116 -3.65 -66.52 -15.91
N SER A 1117 -4.48 -66.81 -14.90
CA SER A 1117 -5.90 -67.19 -14.97
C SER A 1117 -6.55 -67.27 -13.57
N ASN A 1118 -7.82 -66.86 -13.51
CA ASN A 1118 -9.01 -67.52 -12.92
C ASN A 1118 -9.02 -67.90 -11.43
N SER A 1119 -10.13 -67.88 -10.68
CA SER A 1119 -11.59 -67.79 -10.95
C SER A 1119 -12.24 -67.59 -9.57
N ASP A 1120 -13.17 -66.64 -9.41
CA ASP A 1120 -14.64 -66.79 -9.41
C ASP A 1120 -15.24 -67.76 -8.36
N ASP A 1121 -16.09 -67.18 -7.50
CA ASP A 1121 -17.53 -67.49 -7.28
C ASP A 1121 -17.94 -67.21 -5.81
N ARG A 1122 -18.79 -66.24 -5.47
CA ARG A 1122 -20.25 -65.99 -5.69
C ARG A 1122 -21.18 -66.62 -4.64
N ALA A 1123 -22.25 -65.84 -4.38
CA ALA A 1123 -23.52 -66.15 -3.71
C ALA A 1123 -23.50 -66.18 -2.16
N SER A 1124 -24.49 -65.72 -1.40
CA SER A 1124 -25.77 -65.01 -1.61
C SER A 1124 -26.42 -64.86 -0.21
N GLN A 1125 -26.96 -63.70 0.18
CA GLN A 1125 -28.40 -63.42 0.37
C GLN A 1125 -28.90 -63.40 1.83
N GLY A 1126 -29.83 -62.47 2.08
CA GLY A 1126 -30.77 -62.41 3.22
C GLY A 1126 -30.21 -61.70 4.45
N GLY A 1127 -30.73 -60.57 4.96
CA GLY A 1127 -32.09 -60.03 4.91
C GLY A 1127 -32.74 -60.13 6.30
N THR A 1128 -33.49 -59.09 6.69
CA THR A 1128 -34.34 -58.92 7.92
C THR A 1128 -33.61 -58.28 9.13
N GLN A 1129 -33.67 -56.96 9.35
CA GLN A 1129 -34.76 -56.10 9.88
C GLN A 1129 -35.07 -56.23 11.39
N ILE A 1130 -34.88 -55.09 12.08
CA ILE A 1130 -35.79 -54.46 13.07
C ILE A 1130 -35.86 -55.13 14.46
N ASN A 1131 -35.43 -54.47 15.55
CA ASN A 1131 -36.19 -53.41 16.24
C ASN A 1131 -35.47 -52.85 17.49
N LEU A 1132 -35.87 -51.62 17.84
CA LEU A 1132 -35.46 -50.80 18.97
C LEU A 1132 -35.79 -51.40 20.36
N LYS A 1133 -34.97 -51.10 21.39
CA LYS A 1133 -35.31 -50.16 22.50
C LYS A 1133 -34.28 -50.13 23.64
N LYS A 1134 -33.86 -48.89 23.96
CA LYS A 1134 -33.77 -48.25 25.30
C LYS A 1134 -33.41 -49.17 26.51
N SER A 1135 -32.30 -48.91 27.20
CA SER A 1135 -32.14 -47.90 28.27
C SER A 1135 -31.04 -48.23 29.29
N LYS A 1136 -30.34 -47.15 29.69
CA LYS A 1136 -29.84 -46.78 31.02
C LYS A 1136 -29.13 -47.82 31.94
N ALA A 1137 -27.85 -47.52 32.13
CA ALA A 1137 -27.24 -47.05 33.39
C ALA A 1137 -26.39 -48.03 34.22
N ARG A 1138 -25.18 -47.51 34.53
CA ARG A 1138 -24.37 -47.61 35.76
C ARG A 1138 -23.95 -49.00 36.24
N GLY A 1139 -22.63 -49.18 36.32
CA GLY A 1139 -22.02 -50.14 37.25
C GLY A 1139 -20.50 -50.08 37.19
N LYS A 1140 -19.89 -49.44 38.18
CA LYS A 1140 -18.43 -49.37 38.37
C LYS A 1140 -17.93 -50.63 39.08
N LYS A 1141 -16.72 -51.04 38.68
CA LYS A 1141 -15.68 -51.80 39.41
C LYS A 1141 -15.96 -53.29 39.72
N PHE A 1142 -15.06 -54.15 39.25
CA PHE A 1142 -14.44 -55.24 40.03
C PHE A 1142 -13.14 -55.70 39.33
N TYR A 1143 -12.00 -55.55 40.00
CA TYR A 1143 -10.82 -56.45 39.96
C TYR A 1143 -10.99 -57.39 41.18
N PRO A 1144 -10.40 -58.61 41.32
CA PRO A 1144 -8.96 -58.87 41.16
C PRO A 1144 -8.56 -60.35 40.84
N PHE A 1145 -7.26 -60.64 41.01
CA PHE A 1145 -6.50 -61.92 40.95
C PHE A 1145 -6.02 -62.38 39.55
N GLY A 1146 -4.75 -62.73 39.31
CA GLY A 1146 -3.58 -62.87 40.20
C GLY A 1146 -2.91 -64.24 40.05
N ASN A 1147 -1.56 -64.22 40.03
CA ASN A 1147 -0.60 -65.34 40.16
C ASN A 1147 -0.38 -66.24 38.93
N SER A 1148 0.83 -66.72 38.60
CA SER A 1148 2.13 -66.90 39.30
C SER A 1148 3.18 -67.30 38.23
N GLY A 1149 4.51 -67.24 38.36
CA GLY A 1149 5.42 -66.97 39.48
C GLY A 1149 6.85 -66.73 38.92
N SER A 1150 7.68 -65.93 39.62
CA SER A 1150 8.90 -66.31 40.38
C SER A 1150 10.14 -66.58 39.49
N SER A 1151 11.36 -66.06 39.72
CA SER A 1151 12.04 -65.61 40.96
C SER A 1151 13.37 -64.89 40.68
N SER A 1152 13.75 -63.95 41.57
CA SER A 1152 15.11 -63.63 42.12
C SER A 1152 16.28 -63.25 41.17
N SER A 1153 17.25 -62.39 41.47
CA SER A 1153 17.56 -61.41 42.54
C SER A 1153 18.96 -60.81 42.25
N LYS A 1154 19.24 -59.63 42.81
CA LYS A 1154 20.56 -59.08 43.23
C LYS A 1154 21.49 -58.30 42.26
N SER A 1155 21.84 -57.12 42.77
CA SER A 1155 23.16 -56.44 42.86
C SER A 1155 23.81 -55.76 41.65
N SER A 1156 23.90 -54.42 41.80
CA SER A 1156 25.04 -53.53 41.55
C SER A 1156 25.82 -53.61 40.24
N SER A 1157 25.72 -52.57 39.42
CA SER A 1157 26.80 -51.61 39.07
C SER A 1157 26.17 -50.33 38.55
#